data_AF-A0A0P9W8F3-F1
#
_entry.id   AF-A0A0P9W8F3-F1
#
_cell.length_a   1.000
_cell.length_b   1.000
_cell.length_c   1.000
_cell.angle_alpha   90.00
_cell.angle_beta   90.00
_cell.angle_gamma   90.00
#
_symmetry.space_group_name_H-M   'P 1'
#
loop_
_entity.id
_entity.type
_entity.pdbx_description
1 polymer ?
#
loop_
_entity_poly.entity_id
_entity_poly.type
_entity_poly.pdbx_seq_one_letter_code
_entity_poly.pdbx_strand_id
1 'polypeptide(L)'
;MTNGSLSAGPSCEMDKLIVQIVGKDHSEQQQVLLLGSDGTRIYSPKSEVLERELFSSTLKVWDHIEGTHLHLQIATLEGEPIRLPLLSGTKVTPRQADAQFNQIVPVLPFVALPGSKTVDDMGTPVLARGGYVYVFYQEKLWRELEIHVSENGNTYHDIDVARYRQQSGFLAGERKATGQALEDIWLPALWNNRHVQTLQLCFSEIQLSAARLERLEKDAVSRDQRCTSPDLSGSKKRFTDLYKGKPDGKAMLDAFSGFDAKNPFAQALIAPIKATRLNLQYNAFPVSLAAPQRARQPGYERLLDHPARYLCDLSGQFPVESFREAKAFLAQAGRGVAVQDVRHLEMTAMADALLASLPVDDVAEPVDAGVLWEAQAGVVDVLDKARQRQVCGVLLDDACYRLRHLRQRVDTCQQLFALCARHAVLHPHHASALLVQQLVVPRSIRGQENPLHAAMAKLHEPGRRAINQCTATVQRAVVWRHMLSAQDALVASLKQSATEQMLADHLSLEGFDYVAAMYELSRTLATLALLPSNVDPLASGGDMVDAVTGVGLWDQAVSLGQKFLNQIASDDTSPLHLMLWPECDLQTACAPYVVPVTDDENKGDGRFRATELARFETQPAPDPIAQVTLDATTLANLLAGDSLQNFFLINNGKATTAALVGIFENLQSAADGAANAVAKASQTLASAKGNANSANANVRSANDRLAQMQKRLGANADKINVNRQGRGVQQLRSMMPEHFGAAFLIRRNQATPQHYVFGLEDLPGRESLPKTRYGEYLRPDGTPFGDIAPPHPSSTPLPKGDHLVLVIPRGHKTAQVVGDMNRTLKKAREAAGALGDAEGGHVRAMNRPGFL
;
A
#
# COMPACT_ATOMS: atom_id res chain seq x y z
N MET A 1 1.54 44.05 -64.14
CA MET A 1 2.05 44.53 -62.84
C MET A 1 1.09 44.11 -61.75
N THR A 2 1.44 43.03 -61.05
CA THR A 2 0.93 42.67 -59.72
C THR A 2 2.06 41.89 -59.05
N ASN A 3 2.66 42.50 -58.04
CA ASN A 3 3.81 41.99 -57.30
C ASN A 3 3.46 40.67 -56.60
N GLY A 4 4.12 39.59 -57.01
CA GLY A 4 4.15 38.35 -56.25
C GLY A 4 4.98 38.55 -54.98
N SER A 5 4.32 38.49 -53.83
CA SER A 5 4.98 38.46 -52.52
C SER A 5 5.81 37.19 -52.41
N LEU A 6 7.14 37.34 -52.42
CA LEU A 6 8.09 36.31 -52.02
C LEU A 6 7.90 35.96 -50.53
N SER A 7 8.22 34.73 -50.19
CA SER A 7 8.01 34.03 -48.91
C SER A 7 8.34 34.84 -47.65
N ALA A 8 7.42 34.89 -46.69
CA ALA A 8 7.63 35.41 -45.34
C ALA A 8 8.20 34.34 -44.38
N GLY A 9 9.38 33.80 -44.70
CA GLY A 9 10.17 32.95 -43.79
C GLY A 9 11.62 33.42 -43.76
N PRO A 10 12.37 33.23 -42.65
CA PRO A 10 13.78 33.60 -42.59
C PRO A 10 14.60 32.60 -43.42
N SER A 11 14.68 32.84 -44.72
CA SER A 11 15.61 32.19 -45.63
C SER A 11 16.98 32.87 -45.51
N CYS A 12 18.04 32.07 -45.44
CA CYS A 12 19.48 32.42 -45.57
C CYS A 12 20.36 32.45 -44.29
N GLU A 13 20.14 31.54 -43.33
CA GLU A 13 21.24 31.08 -42.46
C GLU A 13 21.75 29.73 -43.00
N MET A 14 22.83 29.72 -43.78
CA MET A 14 23.50 28.49 -44.24
C MET A 14 24.49 28.00 -43.18
N ASP A 15 24.73 26.69 -43.13
CA ASP A 15 25.76 26.03 -42.30
C ASP A 15 25.67 26.29 -40.79
N LYS A 16 24.45 26.38 -40.24
CA LYS A 16 24.24 26.53 -38.78
C LYS A 16 23.91 25.21 -38.08
N LEU A 17 24.34 25.10 -36.83
CA LEU A 17 23.80 24.17 -35.84
C LEU A 17 22.92 24.97 -34.88
N ILE A 18 21.63 24.63 -34.80
CA ILE A 18 20.65 25.34 -33.95
C ILE A 18 20.10 24.34 -32.95
N VAL A 19 20.17 24.68 -31.65
CA VAL A 19 19.54 23.95 -30.56
C VAL A 19 18.49 24.84 -29.91
N GLN A 20 17.25 24.36 -29.85
CA GLN A 20 16.15 25.03 -29.14
C GLN A 20 16.05 24.49 -27.71
N ILE A 21 15.98 25.39 -26.74
CA ILE A 21 15.68 25.09 -25.35
C ILE A 21 14.28 25.64 -25.08
N VAL A 22 13.32 24.77 -24.72
CA VAL A 22 11.92 25.17 -24.47
C VAL A 22 11.80 25.97 -23.18
N GLY A 23 10.99 27.03 -23.17
CA GLY A 23 10.82 27.96 -22.05
C GLY A 23 11.69 29.21 -22.18
N LYS A 24 11.80 29.97 -21.09
CA LYS A 24 12.61 31.19 -21.00
C LYS A 24 13.22 31.38 -19.61
N ASP A 25 14.11 32.37 -19.51
CA ASP A 25 14.78 32.77 -18.27
C ASP A 25 15.42 31.58 -17.55
N HIS A 26 16.20 30.80 -18.30
CA HIS A 26 16.84 29.61 -17.76
C HIS A 26 18.03 29.93 -16.87
N SER A 27 18.18 29.16 -15.79
CA SER A 27 19.32 29.24 -14.88
C SER A 27 20.65 28.93 -15.59
N GLU A 28 21.72 29.61 -15.19
CA GLU A 28 23.07 29.40 -15.73
C GLU A 28 23.76 28.13 -15.18
N GLN A 29 23.14 27.45 -14.21
CA GLN A 29 23.67 26.24 -13.56
C GLN A 29 23.70 25.01 -14.48
N GLN A 30 22.96 25.06 -15.59
CA GLN A 30 22.98 24.06 -16.66
C GLN A 30 23.18 24.75 -18.00
N GLN A 31 24.08 24.21 -18.84
CA GLN A 31 24.41 24.80 -20.14
C GLN A 31 24.66 23.74 -21.19
N VAL A 32 24.27 24.03 -22.44
CA VAL A 32 24.61 23.20 -23.60
C VAL A 32 25.91 23.72 -24.20
N LEU A 33 26.90 22.84 -24.26
CA LEU A 33 28.21 23.11 -24.82
C LEU A 33 28.38 22.40 -26.16
N LEU A 34 29.02 23.09 -27.11
CA LEU A 34 29.53 22.49 -28.33
C LEU A 34 31.05 22.29 -28.15
N LEU A 35 31.48 21.03 -28.11
CA LEU A 35 32.88 20.64 -27.95
C LEU A 35 33.49 20.24 -29.29
N GLY A 36 34.78 20.51 -29.47
CA GLY A 36 35.58 19.94 -30.56
C GLY A 36 35.75 18.42 -30.43
N SER A 37 36.28 17.79 -31.48
CA SER A 37 36.57 16.35 -31.51
C SER A 37 37.62 15.91 -30.49
N ASP A 38 38.44 16.84 -30.00
CA ASP A 38 39.42 16.64 -28.93
C ASP A 38 38.81 16.70 -27.51
N GLY A 39 37.54 17.09 -27.39
CA GLY A 39 36.83 17.24 -26.11
C GLY A 39 37.27 18.43 -25.27
N THR A 40 38.26 19.23 -25.70
CA THR A 40 38.81 20.34 -24.90
C THR A 40 38.31 21.70 -25.37
N ARG A 41 38.17 21.89 -26.70
CA ARG A 41 37.77 23.18 -27.26
C ARG A 41 36.27 23.41 -27.14
N ILE A 42 35.86 24.51 -26.51
CA ILE A 42 34.45 24.92 -26.35
C ILE A 42 34.12 26.04 -27.34
N TYR A 43 33.04 25.88 -28.12
CA TYR A 43 32.53 26.91 -29.03
C TYR A 43 31.35 27.66 -28.41
N SER A 44 31.40 28.99 -28.46
CA SER A 44 30.36 29.84 -27.87
C SER A 44 29.16 30.00 -28.83
N PRO A 45 27.91 29.84 -28.35
CA PRO A 45 26.72 30.10 -29.17
C PRO A 45 26.37 31.59 -29.21
N LYS A 46 25.71 32.01 -30.29
CA LYS A 46 24.80 33.16 -30.26
C LYS A 46 23.47 32.71 -29.64
N SER A 47 22.98 33.46 -28.65
CA SER A 47 21.70 33.17 -28.00
C SER A 47 20.59 34.09 -28.52
N GLU A 48 19.43 33.53 -28.83
CA GLU A 48 18.25 34.29 -29.31
C GLU A 48 17.01 33.85 -28.52
N VAL A 49 16.28 34.80 -27.92
CA VAL A 49 15.05 34.50 -27.18
C VAL A 49 13.85 34.65 -28.11
N LEU A 50 13.00 33.63 -28.16
CA LEU A 50 11.74 33.61 -28.89
C LEU A 50 10.59 33.63 -27.89
N GLU A 51 10.11 34.83 -27.54
CA GLU A 51 8.98 34.98 -26.61
C GLU A 51 7.64 34.79 -27.32
N ARG A 52 6.76 33.98 -26.72
CA ARG A 52 5.37 33.79 -27.16
C ARG A 52 4.48 33.57 -25.94
N GLU A 53 3.19 33.86 -26.09
CA GLU A 53 2.21 33.76 -25.00
C GLU A 53 2.13 32.36 -24.34
N LEU A 54 2.17 31.29 -25.12
CA LEU A 54 1.97 29.92 -24.62
C LEU A 54 3.20 29.00 -24.76
N PHE A 55 4.24 29.43 -25.49
CA PHE A 55 5.39 28.58 -25.82
C PHE A 55 6.59 29.44 -26.22
N SER A 56 7.35 29.92 -25.23
CA SER A 56 8.64 30.58 -25.47
C SER A 56 9.75 29.56 -25.62
N SER A 57 10.87 29.96 -26.23
CA SER A 57 12.09 29.15 -26.29
C SER A 57 13.32 30.02 -26.43
N THR A 58 14.47 29.51 -26.01
CA THR A 58 15.79 30.11 -26.29
C THR A 58 16.51 29.29 -27.35
N LEU A 59 17.04 29.93 -28.39
CA LEU A 59 17.86 29.29 -29.40
C LEU A 59 19.34 29.50 -29.08
N LYS A 60 20.12 28.43 -29.17
CA LYS A 60 21.58 28.46 -29.19
C LYS A 60 22.04 28.15 -30.61
N VAL A 61 22.71 29.11 -31.24
CA VAL A 61 23.10 29.07 -32.65
C VAL A 61 24.63 29.08 -32.76
N TRP A 62 25.17 28.07 -33.41
CA TRP A 62 26.59 27.98 -33.78
C TRP A 62 26.74 27.90 -35.29
N ASP A 63 27.91 28.30 -35.79
CA ASP A 63 28.39 27.78 -37.07
C ASP A 63 28.66 26.29 -36.94
N HIS A 64 28.20 25.51 -37.91
CA HIS A 64 28.42 24.06 -37.90
C HIS A 64 29.90 23.76 -38.19
N ILE A 65 30.48 22.90 -37.37
CA ILE A 65 31.86 22.45 -37.50
C ILE A 65 31.84 20.92 -37.45
N GLU A 66 32.44 20.28 -38.45
CA GLU A 66 32.51 18.82 -38.52
C GLU A 66 33.24 18.23 -37.30
N GLY A 67 32.77 17.06 -36.84
CA GLY A 67 33.36 16.35 -35.70
C GLY A 67 33.08 16.97 -34.32
N THR A 68 32.23 17.99 -34.23
CA THR A 68 31.82 18.56 -32.94
C THR A 68 30.76 17.71 -32.22
N HIS A 69 30.73 17.83 -30.89
CA HIS A 69 29.84 17.06 -30.01
C HIS A 69 29.08 17.98 -29.05
N LEU A 70 27.80 17.73 -28.84
CA LEU A 70 27.00 18.43 -27.83
C LEU A 70 27.09 17.73 -26.47
N HIS A 71 27.31 18.53 -25.42
CA HIS A 71 27.29 18.08 -24.03
C HIS A 71 26.39 19.00 -23.19
N LEU A 72 25.76 18.44 -22.18
CA LEU A 72 25.14 19.18 -21.09
C LEU A 72 26.19 19.32 -19.98
N GLN A 73 26.49 20.56 -19.57
CA GLN A 73 27.31 20.85 -18.42
C GLN A 73 26.43 21.24 -17.25
N ILE A 74 26.72 20.68 -16.08
CA ILE A 74 26.05 20.96 -14.81
C ILE A 74 27.10 21.47 -13.83
N ALA A 75 26.86 22.63 -13.25
CA ALA A 75 27.74 23.17 -12.23
C ALA A 75 27.73 22.27 -10.98
N THR A 76 28.88 22.16 -10.31
CA THR A 76 29.04 21.40 -9.07
C THR A 76 29.28 22.33 -7.89
N LEU A 77 28.97 21.86 -6.67
CA LEU A 77 29.31 22.54 -5.42
C LEU A 77 30.83 22.55 -5.20
N GLU A 78 31.48 21.43 -5.53
CA GLU A 78 32.92 21.24 -5.40
C GLU A 78 33.49 20.41 -6.58
N GLY A 79 34.68 20.79 -7.05
CA GLY A 79 35.39 20.11 -8.14
C GLY A 79 34.94 20.52 -9.54
N GLU A 80 35.29 19.70 -10.54
CA GLU A 80 34.96 19.96 -11.94
C GLU A 80 33.45 19.82 -12.23
N PRO A 81 32.88 20.59 -13.17
CA PRO A 81 31.49 20.44 -13.60
C PRO A 81 31.19 19.04 -14.14
N ILE A 82 29.98 18.53 -13.91
CA ILE A 82 29.52 17.27 -14.50
C ILE A 82 29.24 17.53 -15.99
N ARG A 83 29.89 16.77 -16.88
CA ARG A 83 29.68 16.85 -18.33
C ARG A 83 29.02 15.58 -18.84
N LEU A 84 27.81 15.74 -19.35
CA LEU A 84 26.97 14.66 -19.84
C LEU A 84 26.89 14.70 -21.37
N PRO A 85 27.23 13.62 -22.09
CA PRO A 85 27.14 13.60 -23.54
C PRO A 85 25.68 13.67 -24.01
N LEU A 86 25.40 14.47 -25.04
CA LEU A 86 24.09 14.60 -25.67
C LEU A 86 24.07 14.06 -27.10
N LEU A 87 25.00 14.52 -27.96
CA LEU A 87 25.03 14.15 -29.38
C LEU A 87 26.45 14.23 -29.93
N SER A 88 27.01 13.10 -30.38
CA SER A 88 28.36 13.04 -30.96
C SER A 88 28.43 13.29 -32.47
N GLY A 89 27.29 13.36 -33.16
CA GLY A 89 27.20 13.57 -34.62
C GLY A 89 26.32 14.76 -34.97
N THR A 90 26.81 15.97 -34.70
CA THR A 90 26.11 17.21 -35.06
C THR A 90 26.02 17.33 -36.58
N LYS A 91 24.97 17.98 -37.08
CA LYS A 91 24.76 18.24 -38.51
C LYS A 91 24.34 19.68 -38.71
N VAL A 92 24.47 20.17 -39.94
CA VAL A 92 23.81 21.41 -40.36
C VAL A 92 22.30 21.23 -40.21
N THR A 93 21.67 22.15 -39.49
CA THR A 93 20.22 22.17 -39.25
C THR A 93 19.62 23.51 -39.69
N PRO A 94 18.77 23.53 -40.72
CA PRO A 94 18.11 24.76 -41.15
C PRO A 94 17.13 25.25 -40.08
N ARG A 95 17.03 26.57 -39.95
CA ARG A 95 16.09 27.21 -39.03
C ARG A 95 14.64 26.86 -39.39
N GLN A 96 13.87 26.49 -38.37
CA GLN A 96 12.46 26.13 -38.50
C GLN A 96 11.54 27.20 -37.91
N ALA A 97 10.29 27.26 -38.37
CA ALA A 97 9.31 28.25 -37.92
C ALA A 97 8.65 27.91 -36.56
N ASP A 98 8.45 26.62 -36.27
CA ASP A 98 7.76 26.14 -35.05
C ASP A 98 8.71 25.46 -34.07
N ALA A 99 9.22 24.26 -34.40
CA ALA A 99 10.17 23.50 -33.60
C ALA A 99 11.47 23.26 -34.38
N GLN A 100 12.63 23.52 -33.74
CA GLN A 100 13.93 23.27 -34.36
C GLN A 100 14.25 21.78 -34.40
N PHE A 101 15.16 21.39 -35.31
CA PHE A 101 15.55 19.99 -35.50
C PHE A 101 16.35 19.40 -34.33
N ASN A 102 16.93 20.25 -33.48
CA ASN A 102 17.51 19.86 -32.20
C ASN A 102 16.76 20.59 -31.08
N GLN A 103 16.30 19.85 -30.08
CA GLN A 103 15.48 20.39 -29.01
C GLN A 103 15.80 19.76 -27.67
N ILE A 104 15.94 20.62 -26.66
CA ILE A 104 16.03 20.28 -25.24
C ILE A 104 14.81 20.87 -24.54
N VAL A 105 14.27 20.10 -23.60
CA VAL A 105 13.05 20.43 -22.86
C VAL A 105 13.39 20.41 -21.38
N PRO A 106 13.43 21.59 -20.74
CA PRO A 106 13.45 21.71 -19.28
C PRO A 106 12.15 21.18 -18.67
N VAL A 107 12.26 20.24 -17.74
CA VAL A 107 11.11 19.61 -17.10
C VAL A 107 11.20 19.63 -15.57
N LEU A 108 10.03 19.67 -14.94
CA LEU A 108 9.85 19.32 -13.54
C LEU A 108 9.25 17.91 -13.43
N PRO A 109 9.77 17.04 -12.56
CA PRO A 109 9.13 15.79 -12.19
C PRO A 109 7.82 16.03 -11.42
N PHE A 110 6.72 15.59 -12.01
CA PHE A 110 5.40 15.50 -11.38
C PHE A 110 5.05 14.04 -11.09
N VAL A 111 4.17 13.81 -10.12
CA VAL A 111 3.56 12.51 -9.83
C VAL A 111 2.05 12.69 -9.71
N ALA A 112 1.30 11.60 -9.77
CA ALA A 112 -0.14 11.61 -9.54
C ALA A 112 -0.46 11.54 -8.04
N LEU A 113 -1.40 12.35 -7.57
CA LEU A 113 -1.85 12.30 -6.17
C LEU A 113 -3.35 11.98 -6.05
N PRO A 114 -3.74 10.68 -6.16
CA PRO A 114 -5.12 10.24 -6.02
C PRO A 114 -5.54 10.08 -4.54
N GLY A 115 -6.84 10.16 -4.29
CA GLY A 115 -7.48 9.80 -3.04
C GLY A 115 -7.68 8.28 -2.86
N SER A 116 -8.21 7.88 -1.69
CA SER A 116 -8.40 6.48 -1.29
C SER A 116 -9.80 5.92 -1.51
N LYS A 117 -10.78 6.78 -1.82
CA LYS A 117 -12.21 6.41 -1.85
C LYS A 117 -12.64 5.66 -3.10
N THR A 118 -11.86 5.69 -4.17
CA THR A 118 -12.21 5.06 -5.45
C THR A 118 -10.96 4.77 -6.28
N VAL A 119 -11.04 3.72 -7.10
CA VAL A 119 -10.03 3.37 -8.12
C VAL A 119 -10.10 4.29 -9.35
N ASP A 120 -11.21 5.01 -9.51
CA ASP A 120 -11.45 5.91 -10.65
C ASP A 120 -10.73 7.25 -10.53
N ASP A 121 -10.21 7.56 -9.35
CA ASP A 121 -9.37 8.72 -9.10
C ASP A 121 -7.96 8.47 -9.64
N MET A 122 -7.62 9.14 -10.73
CA MET A 122 -6.31 9.03 -11.39
C MET A 122 -5.28 10.01 -10.82
N GLY A 123 -5.67 10.83 -9.84
CA GLY A 123 -4.87 11.86 -9.22
C GLY A 123 -4.64 13.08 -10.10
N THR A 124 -4.62 14.26 -9.48
CA THR A 124 -4.13 15.48 -10.15
C THR A 124 -2.59 15.47 -10.18
N PRO A 125 -1.93 16.07 -11.19
CA PRO A 125 -0.48 16.20 -11.22
C PRO A 125 0.02 17.13 -10.11
N VAL A 126 0.95 16.64 -9.30
CA VAL A 126 1.62 17.40 -8.23
C VAL A 126 3.13 17.22 -8.33
N LEU A 127 3.93 18.13 -7.77
CA LEU A 127 5.40 17.95 -7.79
C LEU A 127 5.79 16.65 -7.08
N ALA A 128 6.81 15.96 -7.60
CA ALA A 128 7.41 14.81 -6.90
C ALA A 128 7.89 15.23 -5.50
N ARG A 129 7.81 14.33 -4.53
CA ARG A 129 8.34 14.55 -3.18
C ARG A 129 9.84 14.25 -3.13
N GLY A 130 10.46 14.43 -1.97
CA GLY A 130 11.86 14.07 -1.75
C GLY A 130 12.15 12.62 -2.11
N GLY A 131 13.30 12.38 -2.72
CA GLY A 131 13.70 11.11 -3.32
C GLY A 131 14.67 11.34 -4.47
N TYR A 132 14.63 10.47 -5.48
CA TYR A 132 15.58 10.43 -6.60
C TYR A 132 14.87 10.32 -7.94
N VAL A 133 15.41 10.99 -8.96
CA VAL A 133 15.01 10.83 -10.37
C VAL A 133 16.15 10.19 -11.13
N TYR A 134 15.83 9.12 -11.87
CA TYR A 134 16.76 8.44 -12.75
C TYR A 134 16.39 8.74 -14.19
N VAL A 135 17.38 9.13 -14.97
CA VAL A 135 17.24 9.33 -16.41
C VAL A 135 18.14 8.34 -17.11
N PHE A 136 17.53 7.40 -17.82
CA PHE A 136 18.22 6.50 -18.73
C PHE A 136 18.21 7.13 -20.12
N TYR A 137 19.38 7.24 -20.74
CA TYR A 137 19.55 7.75 -22.09
C TYR A 137 20.45 6.79 -22.86
N GLN A 138 20.00 6.33 -24.03
CA GLN A 138 20.71 5.30 -24.80
C GLN A 138 20.96 4.03 -23.97
N GLU A 139 19.92 3.59 -23.24
CA GLU A 139 19.91 2.35 -22.43
C GLU A 139 20.89 2.36 -21.24
N LYS A 140 21.55 3.48 -20.97
CA LYS A 140 22.47 3.68 -19.85
C LYS A 140 21.94 4.72 -18.87
N LEU A 141 22.21 4.52 -17.58
CA LEU A 141 21.97 5.55 -16.59
C LEU A 141 22.82 6.78 -16.94
N TRP A 142 22.12 7.86 -17.26
CA TRP A 142 22.70 9.11 -17.74
C TRP A 142 22.70 10.18 -16.66
N ARG A 143 21.60 10.27 -15.89
CA ARG A 143 21.52 11.13 -14.71
C ARG A 143 20.86 10.41 -13.55
N GLU A 144 21.39 10.66 -12.36
CA GLU A 144 20.77 10.36 -11.08
C GLU A 144 20.72 11.67 -10.32
N LEU A 145 19.51 12.11 -9.95
CA LEU A 145 19.31 13.40 -9.29
C LEU A 145 18.59 13.20 -7.97
N GLU A 146 19.10 13.79 -6.90
CA GLU A 146 18.41 13.89 -5.62
C GLU A 146 17.45 15.09 -5.63
N ILE A 147 16.23 14.87 -5.16
CA ILE A 147 15.19 15.90 -5.02
C ILE A 147 15.20 16.41 -3.58
N HIS A 148 15.50 17.70 -3.42
CA HIS A 148 15.33 18.41 -2.15
C HIS A 148 14.04 19.22 -2.19
N VAL A 149 13.22 19.07 -1.16
CA VAL A 149 11.93 19.79 -1.05
C VAL A 149 12.08 20.91 -0.04
N SER A 150 11.69 22.13 -0.42
CA SER A 150 11.66 23.30 0.46
C SER A 150 10.34 24.06 0.31
N GLU A 151 10.10 25.04 1.19
CA GLU A 151 8.94 25.94 1.09
C GLU A 151 8.93 26.74 -0.23
N ASN A 152 10.11 26.99 -0.81
CA ASN A 152 10.28 27.74 -2.06
C ASN A 152 10.21 26.86 -3.32
N GLY A 153 9.99 25.56 -3.15
CA GLY A 153 9.94 24.57 -4.23
C GLY A 153 11.05 23.54 -4.19
N ASN A 154 11.02 22.67 -5.19
CA ASN A 154 11.96 21.57 -5.32
C ASN A 154 13.24 22.05 -6.00
N THR A 155 14.38 21.55 -5.53
CA THR A 155 15.66 21.64 -6.24
C THR A 155 16.15 20.23 -6.59
N TYR A 156 16.86 20.13 -7.71
CA TYR A 156 17.39 18.87 -8.23
C TYR A 156 18.91 18.90 -8.22
N HIS A 157 19.54 17.90 -7.62
CA HIS A 157 20.99 17.85 -7.42
C HIS A 157 21.58 16.60 -8.09
N ASP A 158 22.35 16.79 -9.15
CA ASP A 158 22.97 15.67 -9.87
C ASP A 158 24.06 14.97 -9.05
N ILE A 159 24.06 13.65 -9.15
CA ILE A 159 25.16 12.77 -8.73
C ILE A 159 26.06 12.55 -9.94
N ASP A 160 27.37 12.67 -9.77
CA ASP A 160 28.35 12.34 -10.81
C ASP A 160 28.43 10.81 -11.00
N VAL A 161 27.45 10.26 -11.72
CA VAL A 161 27.28 8.81 -11.97
C VAL A 161 28.55 8.18 -12.53
N ALA A 162 29.33 8.92 -13.32
CA ALA A 162 30.57 8.42 -13.90
C ALA A 162 31.61 8.02 -12.84
N ARG A 163 31.67 8.73 -11.70
CA ARG A 163 32.58 8.40 -10.58
C ARG A 163 32.22 7.09 -9.89
N TYR A 164 30.95 6.69 -9.95
CA TYR A 164 30.44 5.47 -9.31
C TYR A 164 30.34 4.29 -10.28
N ARG A 165 30.69 4.47 -11.55
CA ARG A 165 30.65 3.43 -12.57
C ARG A 165 32.01 2.76 -12.71
N GLN A 166 32.03 1.43 -12.74
CA GLN A 166 33.21 0.59 -12.99
C GLN A 166 32.99 -0.28 -14.24
N GLN A 167 34.04 -0.97 -14.70
CA GLN A 167 33.95 -1.87 -15.86
C GLN A 167 32.91 -2.98 -15.66
N SER A 168 32.74 -3.48 -14.43
CA SER A 168 31.83 -4.57 -14.10
C SER A 168 30.44 -4.13 -13.62
N GLY A 169 30.19 -2.83 -13.41
CA GLY A 169 28.95 -2.39 -12.75
C GLY A 169 29.02 -1.05 -12.04
N PHE A 170 28.32 -0.93 -10.92
CA PHE A 170 28.34 0.26 -10.05
C PHE A 170 29.00 -0.02 -8.71
N LEU A 171 29.64 1.00 -8.13
CA LEU A 171 30.11 0.95 -6.74
C LEU A 171 28.94 0.76 -5.78
N ALA A 172 29.12 -0.17 -4.83
CA ALA A 172 28.18 -0.35 -3.73
C ALA A 172 28.25 0.81 -2.73
N GLY A 173 27.13 1.06 -2.05
CA GLY A 173 27.00 2.11 -1.04
C GLY A 173 26.34 3.40 -1.56
N GLU A 174 26.37 4.41 -0.71
CA GLU A 174 25.78 5.73 -0.95
C GLU A 174 26.49 6.47 -2.09
N ARG A 175 25.72 7.08 -2.98
CA ARG A 175 26.24 7.98 -4.03
C ARG A 175 25.81 9.40 -3.72
N LYS A 176 26.77 10.23 -3.35
CA LYS A 176 26.53 11.62 -2.90
C LYS A 176 26.28 12.56 -4.08
N ALA A 177 25.30 13.44 -3.93
CA ALA A 177 25.02 14.51 -4.88
C ALA A 177 26.11 15.58 -4.79
N THR A 178 26.62 16.02 -5.95
CA THR A 178 27.67 17.04 -6.06
C THR A 178 27.28 18.20 -6.97
N GLY A 179 26.20 18.06 -7.75
CA GLY A 179 25.64 19.12 -8.57
C GLY A 179 25.05 20.27 -7.74
N GLN A 180 25.17 21.49 -8.25
CA GLN A 180 24.47 22.64 -7.69
C GLN A 180 22.95 22.49 -7.83
N ALA A 181 22.20 23.20 -6.99
CA ALA A 181 20.74 23.20 -7.00
C ALA A 181 20.19 23.65 -8.36
N LEU A 182 19.45 22.77 -9.02
CA LEU A 182 18.77 23.06 -10.28
C LEU A 182 17.29 23.34 -10.05
N GLU A 183 16.74 24.30 -10.78
CA GLU A 183 15.30 24.61 -10.75
C GLU A 183 14.48 23.72 -11.71
N ASP A 184 15.11 23.06 -12.67
CA ASP A 184 14.51 22.16 -13.65
C ASP A 184 15.55 21.20 -14.26
N ILE A 185 15.09 20.11 -14.88
CA ILE A 185 15.93 19.06 -15.45
C ILE A 185 15.90 19.17 -16.98
N TRP A 186 17.06 19.44 -17.60
CA TRP A 186 17.15 19.52 -19.07
C TRP A 186 17.24 18.14 -19.70
N LEU A 187 16.27 17.82 -20.57
CA LEU A 187 16.16 16.54 -21.25
C LEU A 187 16.18 16.69 -22.78
N PRO A 188 16.85 15.79 -23.52
CA PRO A 188 16.88 15.84 -24.97
C PRO A 188 15.58 15.30 -25.57
N ALA A 189 14.95 16.06 -26.47
CA ALA A 189 13.71 15.68 -27.15
C ALA A 189 13.91 15.31 -28.62
N LEU A 190 14.69 16.12 -29.34
CA LEU A 190 14.94 15.96 -30.77
C LEU A 190 16.43 16.13 -31.06
N TRP A 191 16.98 15.28 -31.92
CA TRP A 191 18.31 15.45 -32.52
C TRP A 191 18.26 15.18 -34.01
N ASN A 192 18.82 16.09 -34.81
CA ASN A 192 18.88 15.97 -36.27
C ASN A 192 17.51 15.62 -36.90
N ASN A 193 16.44 16.25 -36.41
CA ASN A 193 15.04 16.02 -36.82
C ASN A 193 14.51 14.61 -36.52
N ARG A 194 15.06 13.94 -35.51
CA ARG A 194 14.60 12.63 -35.05
C ARG A 194 14.28 12.68 -33.56
N HIS A 195 13.20 12.01 -33.18
CA HIS A 195 12.86 11.82 -31.77
C HIS A 195 13.93 11.00 -31.05
N VAL A 196 14.23 11.42 -29.83
CA VAL A 196 14.98 10.60 -28.90
C VAL A 196 14.10 9.45 -28.43
N GLN A 197 14.36 8.23 -28.90
CA GLN A 197 13.53 7.06 -28.60
C GLN A 197 13.95 6.31 -27.31
N THR A 198 15.14 6.57 -26.80
CA THR A 198 15.76 5.81 -25.69
C THR A 198 15.87 6.62 -24.40
N LEU A 199 15.01 7.62 -24.21
CA LEU A 199 14.94 8.40 -22.97
C LEU A 199 13.85 7.83 -22.07
N GLN A 200 14.24 7.34 -20.89
CA GLN A 200 13.33 6.72 -19.94
C GLN A 200 13.58 7.28 -18.55
N LEU A 201 12.52 7.59 -17.81
CA LEU A 201 12.58 8.24 -16.51
C LEU A 201 11.81 7.46 -15.45
N CYS A 202 12.36 7.42 -14.25
CA CYS A 202 11.62 6.96 -13.09
C CYS A 202 11.94 7.79 -11.84
N PHE A 203 10.97 7.87 -10.94
CA PHE A 203 11.13 8.42 -9.60
C PHE A 203 11.20 7.27 -8.58
N SER A 204 12.08 7.39 -7.59
CA SER A 204 12.18 6.47 -6.45
C SER A 204 12.35 7.27 -5.16
N GLU A 205 11.70 6.86 -4.08
CA GLU A 205 11.93 7.47 -2.76
C GLU A 205 13.33 7.18 -2.23
N ILE A 206 13.86 6.00 -2.56
CA ILE A 206 15.17 5.51 -2.10
C ILE A 206 16.21 5.62 -3.21
N GLN A 207 17.47 5.72 -2.81
CA GLN A 207 18.58 5.55 -3.74
C GLN A 207 18.65 4.09 -4.20
N LEU A 208 18.60 3.84 -5.52
CA LEU A 208 18.61 2.48 -6.06
C LEU A 208 19.97 1.82 -5.77
N SER A 209 19.97 0.54 -5.41
CA SER A 209 21.20 -0.21 -5.15
C SER A 209 22.01 -0.41 -6.44
N ALA A 210 23.32 -0.67 -6.30
CA ALA A 210 24.19 -0.96 -7.45
C ALA A 210 23.65 -2.12 -8.30
N ALA A 211 23.25 -3.22 -7.66
CA ALA A 211 22.64 -4.38 -8.33
C ALA A 211 21.37 -3.99 -9.11
N ARG A 212 20.53 -3.13 -8.53
CA ARG A 212 19.31 -2.66 -9.20
C ARG A 212 19.59 -1.79 -10.41
N LEU A 213 20.55 -0.87 -10.32
CA LEU A 213 20.98 -0.06 -11.46
C LEU A 213 21.55 -0.91 -12.59
N GLU A 214 22.38 -1.90 -12.27
CA GLU A 214 22.90 -2.85 -13.27
C GLU A 214 21.79 -3.65 -13.95
N ARG A 215 20.81 -4.13 -13.17
CA ARG A 215 19.65 -4.84 -13.70
C ARG A 215 18.88 -3.97 -14.70
N LEU A 216 18.61 -2.72 -14.35
CA LEU A 216 17.88 -1.80 -15.21
C LEU A 216 18.67 -1.41 -16.48
N GLU A 217 20.00 -1.39 -16.45
CA GLU A 217 20.79 -1.21 -17.69
C GLU A 217 20.81 -2.48 -18.57
N LYS A 218 20.92 -3.67 -17.95
CA LYS A 218 21.11 -4.94 -18.65
C LYS A 218 19.80 -5.54 -19.17
N ASP A 219 18.67 -5.29 -18.51
CA ASP A 219 17.36 -5.84 -18.86
C ASP A 219 16.37 -4.75 -19.28
N ALA A 220 16.16 -4.65 -20.60
CA ALA A 220 15.22 -3.73 -21.19
C ALA A 220 13.77 -3.96 -20.72
N VAL A 221 13.34 -5.20 -20.48
CA VAL A 221 11.97 -5.49 -20.04
C VAL A 221 11.72 -4.92 -18.64
N SER A 222 12.65 -5.15 -17.72
CA SER A 222 12.57 -4.60 -16.36
C SER A 222 12.57 -3.07 -16.39
N ARG A 223 13.40 -2.47 -17.25
CA ARG A 223 13.47 -1.01 -17.42
C ARG A 223 12.20 -0.42 -18.02
N ASP A 224 11.63 -1.04 -19.06
CA ASP A 224 10.39 -0.60 -19.71
C ASP A 224 9.18 -0.71 -18.77
N GLN A 225 9.16 -1.70 -17.90
CA GLN A 225 8.11 -1.84 -16.88
C GLN A 225 8.25 -0.82 -15.75
N ARG A 226 9.48 -0.40 -15.42
CA ARG A 226 9.79 0.50 -14.30
C ARG A 226 9.72 1.98 -14.67
N CYS A 227 10.16 2.32 -15.87
CA CYS A 227 10.36 3.68 -16.33
C CYS A 227 9.24 4.14 -17.27
N THR A 228 9.06 5.45 -17.33
CA THR A 228 8.17 6.13 -18.27
C THR A 228 8.98 6.76 -19.40
N SER A 229 8.42 6.80 -20.61
CA SER A 229 9.05 7.42 -21.79
C SER A 229 8.13 8.52 -22.34
N PRO A 230 8.00 9.67 -21.64
CA PRO A 230 7.12 10.74 -22.10
C PRO A 230 7.63 11.33 -23.41
N ASP A 231 6.73 11.62 -24.36
CA ASP A 231 7.09 12.39 -25.54
C ASP A 231 7.37 13.84 -25.14
N LEU A 232 8.65 14.20 -25.18
CA LEU A 232 9.11 15.53 -24.81
C LEU A 232 8.93 16.56 -25.92
N SER A 233 8.70 16.15 -27.17
CA SER A 233 8.72 17.10 -28.29
C SER A 233 7.69 18.23 -28.08
N GLY A 234 8.22 19.45 -28.04
CA GLY A 234 7.46 20.66 -27.78
C GLY A 234 7.33 21.51 -29.03
N SER A 235 6.12 21.94 -29.36
CA SER A 235 5.89 22.96 -30.38
C SER A 235 4.64 23.76 -30.02
N LYS A 236 4.53 24.98 -30.54
CA LYS A 236 3.35 25.82 -30.32
C LYS A 236 2.10 25.09 -30.81
N LYS A 237 2.18 24.50 -32.00
CA LYS A 237 1.07 23.75 -32.60
C LYS A 237 0.68 22.56 -31.71
N ARG A 238 1.66 21.71 -31.36
CA ARG A 238 1.39 20.50 -30.56
C ARG A 238 0.78 20.81 -29.21
N PHE A 239 1.33 21.78 -28.48
CA PHE A 239 0.80 22.15 -27.15
C PHE A 239 -0.59 22.76 -27.23
N THR A 240 -0.87 23.52 -28.29
CA THR A 240 -2.22 24.04 -28.56
C THR A 240 -3.20 22.89 -28.79
N ASP A 241 -2.85 21.95 -29.67
CA ASP A 241 -3.72 20.82 -30.04
C ASP A 241 -4.01 19.89 -28.85
N LEU A 242 -2.99 19.63 -28.02
CA LEU A 242 -3.12 18.73 -26.87
C LEU A 242 -3.84 19.35 -25.69
N TYR A 243 -3.66 20.65 -25.42
CA TYR A 243 -3.99 21.22 -24.11
C TYR A 243 -4.90 22.44 -24.13
N LYS A 244 -5.01 23.17 -25.25
CA LYS A 244 -5.87 24.35 -25.29
C LYS A 244 -7.35 23.96 -25.13
N GLY A 245 -8.00 24.53 -24.13
CA GLY A 245 -9.42 24.25 -23.83
C GLY A 245 -9.69 22.85 -23.28
N LYS A 246 -8.65 22.13 -22.84
CA LYS A 246 -8.80 20.86 -22.10
C LYS A 246 -8.88 21.13 -20.59
N PRO A 247 -9.44 20.20 -19.81
CA PRO A 247 -9.43 20.27 -18.35
C PRO A 247 -8.02 20.49 -17.79
N ASP A 248 -7.86 21.50 -16.94
CA ASP A 248 -6.62 21.76 -16.20
C ASP A 248 -6.59 20.94 -14.89
N GLY A 249 -5.52 21.07 -14.12
CA GLY A 249 -5.30 20.35 -12.87
C GLY A 249 -6.34 20.68 -11.80
N LYS A 250 -6.96 21.87 -11.84
CA LYS A 250 -8.05 22.23 -10.93
C LYS A 250 -9.33 21.49 -11.32
N ALA A 251 -9.68 21.49 -12.61
CA ALA A 251 -10.80 20.72 -13.11
C ALA A 251 -10.63 19.20 -12.86
N MET A 252 -9.39 18.69 -12.95
CA MET A 252 -9.07 17.31 -12.56
C MET A 252 -9.33 17.08 -11.07
N LEU A 253 -8.82 17.95 -10.20
CA LEU A 253 -9.00 17.83 -8.75
C LEU A 253 -10.48 17.86 -8.36
N ASP A 254 -11.26 18.81 -8.88
CA ASP A 254 -12.68 18.95 -8.56
C ASP A 254 -13.46 17.72 -9.01
N ALA A 255 -13.16 17.19 -10.20
CA ALA A 255 -13.85 16.02 -10.73
C ALA A 255 -13.49 14.72 -10.00
N PHE A 256 -12.22 14.48 -9.70
CA PHE A 256 -11.80 13.27 -8.98
C PHE A 256 -12.27 13.27 -7.53
N SER A 257 -12.12 14.39 -6.83
CA SER A 257 -12.51 14.51 -5.43
C SER A 257 -14.02 14.48 -5.19
N GLY A 258 -14.81 14.95 -6.16
CA GLY A 258 -16.27 14.93 -6.14
C GLY A 258 -16.91 13.69 -6.75
N PHE A 259 -16.11 12.72 -7.22
CA PHE A 259 -16.60 11.58 -7.98
C PHE A 259 -17.38 10.59 -7.10
N ASP A 260 -18.60 10.25 -7.55
CA ASP A 260 -19.39 9.16 -6.99
C ASP A 260 -19.54 8.05 -8.03
N ALA A 261 -18.82 6.94 -7.82
CA ALA A 261 -18.85 5.78 -8.71
C ALA A 261 -20.24 5.17 -8.87
N LYS A 262 -21.16 5.39 -7.91
CA LYS A 262 -22.53 4.87 -7.95
C LYS A 262 -23.48 5.71 -8.80
N ASN A 263 -23.05 6.88 -9.26
CA ASN A 263 -23.85 7.79 -10.08
C ASN A 263 -23.48 7.64 -11.58
N PRO A 264 -24.37 7.07 -12.42
CA PRO A 264 -24.09 6.88 -13.85
C PRO A 264 -23.79 8.17 -14.61
N PHE A 265 -24.36 9.30 -14.17
CA PHE A 265 -24.10 10.61 -14.77
C PHE A 265 -22.68 11.11 -14.45
N ALA A 266 -22.20 10.87 -13.22
CA ALA A 266 -20.83 11.19 -12.83
C ALA A 266 -19.81 10.39 -13.65
N GLN A 267 -20.12 9.13 -14.00
CA GLN A 267 -19.28 8.29 -14.85
C GLN A 267 -19.11 8.85 -16.28
N ALA A 268 -20.16 9.44 -16.85
CA ALA A 268 -20.07 10.07 -18.18
C ALA A 268 -19.25 11.37 -18.15
N LEU A 269 -19.40 12.17 -17.10
CA LEU A 269 -18.72 13.46 -16.96
C LEU A 269 -17.20 13.33 -16.74
N ILE A 270 -16.74 12.23 -16.13
CA ILE A 270 -15.31 12.06 -15.80
C ILE A 270 -14.47 11.57 -16.99
N ALA A 271 -15.09 10.99 -18.03
CA ALA A 271 -14.39 10.42 -19.18
C ALA A 271 -13.42 11.39 -19.90
N PRO A 272 -13.81 12.63 -20.30
CA PRO A 272 -12.89 13.57 -20.94
C PRO A 272 -11.75 14.02 -20.01
N ILE A 273 -11.99 14.02 -18.70
CA ILE A 273 -11.01 14.38 -17.68
C ILE A 273 -9.97 13.26 -17.55
N LYS A 274 -10.41 12.00 -17.48
CA LYS A 274 -9.53 10.82 -17.52
C LYS A 274 -8.68 10.78 -18.79
N ALA A 275 -9.27 11.07 -19.95
CA ALA A 275 -8.53 11.13 -21.22
C ALA A 275 -7.43 12.21 -21.20
N THR A 276 -7.75 13.40 -20.69
CA THR A 276 -6.77 14.49 -20.57
C THR A 276 -5.66 14.11 -19.58
N ARG A 277 -6.02 13.52 -18.44
CA ARG A 277 -5.08 13.05 -17.42
C ARG A 277 -4.16 11.95 -17.96
N LEU A 278 -4.65 11.03 -18.78
CA LEU A 278 -3.85 10.02 -19.48
C LEU A 278 -2.88 10.67 -20.49
N ASN A 279 -3.29 11.71 -21.21
CA ASN A 279 -2.37 12.42 -22.13
C ASN A 279 -1.15 13.00 -21.38
N LEU A 280 -1.33 13.50 -20.16
CA LEU A 280 -0.22 13.99 -19.33
C LEU A 280 0.77 12.89 -18.92
N GLN A 281 0.33 11.63 -18.88
CA GLN A 281 1.20 10.49 -18.58
C GLN A 281 2.16 10.16 -19.73
N TYR A 282 1.76 10.46 -20.97
CA TYR A 282 2.52 10.09 -22.18
C TYR A 282 3.27 11.26 -22.81
N ASN A 283 3.12 12.48 -22.32
CA ASN A 283 3.66 13.69 -22.95
C ASN A 283 4.21 14.66 -21.90
N ALA A 284 5.25 15.40 -22.26
CA ALA A 284 5.55 16.64 -21.56
C ALA A 284 4.36 17.61 -21.68
N PHE A 285 4.09 18.35 -20.61
CA PHE A 285 2.96 19.27 -20.54
C PHE A 285 3.38 20.62 -19.94
N PRO A 286 2.79 21.75 -20.36
CA PRO A 286 3.05 23.04 -19.73
C PRO A 286 2.73 22.99 -18.23
N VAL A 287 3.64 23.50 -17.38
CA VAL A 287 3.37 23.60 -15.93
C VAL A 287 2.12 24.44 -15.64
N SER A 288 1.75 25.34 -16.54
CA SER A 288 0.50 26.11 -16.46
C SER A 288 -0.77 25.26 -16.36
N LEU A 289 -0.73 23.98 -16.77
CA LEU A 289 -1.86 23.05 -16.65
C LEU A 289 -2.00 22.44 -15.26
N ALA A 290 -0.93 22.35 -14.46
CA ALA A 290 -1.04 21.83 -13.11
C ALA A 290 -1.83 22.81 -12.23
N ALA A 291 -2.56 22.30 -11.24
CA ALA A 291 -3.21 23.15 -10.25
C ALA A 291 -2.15 23.93 -9.44
N PRO A 292 -2.43 25.18 -9.00
CA PRO A 292 -1.61 25.85 -8.00
C PRO A 292 -1.50 24.97 -6.75
N GLN A 293 -0.31 24.88 -6.17
CA GLN A 293 -0.06 23.95 -5.08
C GLN A 293 0.99 24.47 -4.10
N ARG A 294 0.88 24.02 -2.84
CA ARG A 294 1.87 24.26 -1.80
C ARG A 294 3.04 23.28 -1.91
N ALA A 295 4.11 23.51 -1.15
CA ALA A 295 5.19 22.54 -1.01
C ALA A 295 4.67 21.21 -0.43
N ARG A 296 5.23 20.09 -0.90
CA ARG A 296 4.82 18.73 -0.49
C ARG A 296 5.07 18.53 1.01
N GLN A 297 4.10 17.91 1.69
CA GLN A 297 4.21 17.50 3.08
C GLN A 297 3.72 16.04 3.23
N PRO A 298 4.51 15.05 2.76
CA PRO A 298 4.05 13.66 2.66
C PRO A 298 3.55 13.06 3.97
N GLY A 299 4.10 13.49 5.12
CA GLY A 299 3.64 13.04 6.44
C GLY A 299 2.17 13.42 6.71
N TYR A 300 1.80 14.67 6.45
CA TYR A 300 0.43 15.15 6.62
C TYR A 300 -0.49 14.64 5.50
N GLU A 301 0.01 14.59 4.25
CA GLU A 301 -0.76 14.08 3.11
C GLU A 301 -1.27 12.65 3.34
N ARG A 302 -0.47 11.76 3.94
CA ARG A 302 -0.92 10.38 4.21
C ARG A 302 -2.04 10.27 5.25
N LEU A 303 -2.25 11.30 6.07
CA LEU A 303 -3.35 11.38 7.03
C LEU A 303 -4.70 11.73 6.37
N LEU A 304 -4.72 12.03 5.08
CA LEU A 304 -5.92 12.47 4.37
C LEU A 304 -6.41 11.40 3.40
N ASP A 305 -7.72 11.25 3.26
CA ASP A 305 -8.36 10.45 2.22
C ASP A 305 -8.11 11.03 0.83
N HIS A 306 -8.11 12.36 0.70
CA HIS A 306 -7.85 13.04 -0.57
C HIS A 306 -6.73 14.11 -0.45
N PRO A 307 -5.45 13.69 -0.38
CA PRO A 307 -4.34 14.60 -0.10
C PRO A 307 -4.16 15.76 -1.08
N ALA A 308 -4.57 15.60 -2.35
CA ALA A 308 -4.47 16.70 -3.31
C ALA A 308 -5.39 17.89 -3.02
N ARG A 309 -6.49 17.72 -2.26
CA ARG A 309 -7.35 18.85 -1.85
C ARG A 309 -6.62 19.76 -0.88
N TYR A 310 -5.86 19.17 0.03
CA TYR A 310 -4.96 19.89 0.92
C TYR A 310 -3.82 20.55 0.14
N LEU A 311 -3.14 19.79 -0.72
CA LEU A 311 -1.97 20.29 -1.43
C LEU A 311 -2.31 21.44 -2.41
N CYS A 312 -3.50 21.44 -3.00
CA CYS A 312 -3.95 22.52 -3.88
C CYS A 312 -4.71 23.64 -3.16
N ASP A 313 -4.89 23.56 -1.85
CA ASP A 313 -5.43 24.67 -1.05
C ASP A 313 -4.30 25.64 -0.67
N LEU A 314 -4.21 26.78 -1.33
CA LEU A 314 -3.24 27.82 -0.98
C LEU A 314 -3.69 28.69 0.21
N SER A 315 -4.97 28.63 0.59
CA SER A 315 -5.52 29.47 1.66
C SER A 315 -5.27 28.93 3.07
N GLY A 316 -4.98 27.62 3.19
CA GLY A 316 -4.76 26.95 4.48
C GLY A 316 -6.05 26.64 5.25
N GLN A 317 -7.22 26.76 4.62
CA GLN A 317 -8.52 26.50 5.23
C GLN A 317 -8.96 25.04 5.18
N PHE A 318 -8.34 24.21 4.32
CA PHE A 318 -8.70 22.81 4.14
C PHE A 318 -8.83 22.02 5.47
N PRO A 319 -7.88 22.11 6.44
CA PRO A 319 -7.99 21.36 7.69
C PRO A 319 -9.25 21.73 8.49
N VAL A 320 -9.51 23.03 8.65
CA VAL A 320 -10.69 23.54 9.39
C VAL A 320 -11.99 23.12 8.72
N GLU A 321 -12.04 23.19 7.38
CA GLU A 321 -13.21 22.78 6.61
C GLU A 321 -13.48 21.28 6.74
N SER A 322 -12.45 20.45 6.65
CA SER A 322 -12.56 18.99 6.81
C SER A 322 -13.03 18.59 8.21
N PHE A 323 -12.53 19.26 9.25
CA PHE A 323 -12.97 19.00 10.61
C PHE A 323 -14.41 19.47 10.88
N ARG A 324 -14.80 20.62 10.30
CA ARG A 324 -16.20 21.09 10.34
C ARG A 324 -17.14 20.12 9.63
N GLU A 325 -16.75 19.61 8.47
CA GLU A 325 -17.51 18.58 7.73
C GLU A 325 -17.64 17.29 8.54
N ALA A 326 -16.57 16.83 9.19
CA ALA A 326 -16.59 15.65 10.05
C ALA A 326 -17.56 15.81 11.24
N LYS A 327 -17.53 16.95 11.92
CA LYS A 327 -18.48 17.25 13.02
C LYS A 327 -19.93 17.31 12.53
N ALA A 328 -20.17 17.93 11.38
CA ALA A 328 -21.50 18.00 10.78
C ALA A 328 -22.02 16.59 10.41
N PHE A 329 -21.16 15.75 9.83
CA PHE A 329 -21.46 14.36 9.55
C PHE A 329 -21.83 13.59 10.82
N LEU A 330 -21.01 13.66 11.88
CA LEU A 330 -21.27 12.96 13.14
C LEU A 330 -22.58 13.42 13.78
N ALA A 331 -22.89 14.72 13.76
CA ALA A 331 -24.15 15.26 14.28
C ALA A 331 -25.38 14.74 13.49
N GLN A 332 -25.24 14.55 12.18
CA GLN A 332 -26.31 13.97 11.34
C GLN A 332 -26.43 12.46 11.56
N ALA A 333 -25.30 11.74 11.59
CA ALA A 333 -25.23 10.30 11.82
C ALA A 333 -25.79 9.92 13.22
N GLY A 334 -25.59 10.78 14.22
CA GLY A 334 -26.17 10.67 15.56
C GLY A 334 -27.70 10.72 15.59
N ARG A 335 -28.38 11.04 14.47
CA ARG A 335 -29.84 10.92 14.32
C ARG A 335 -30.27 9.54 13.82
N GLY A 336 -29.35 8.62 13.53
CA GLY A 336 -29.64 7.25 13.07
C GLY A 336 -30.09 7.18 11.61
N VAL A 337 -29.86 8.23 10.83
CA VAL A 337 -30.24 8.35 9.42
C VAL A 337 -28.99 8.33 8.55
N ALA A 338 -29.01 7.54 7.48
CA ALA A 338 -27.91 7.50 6.52
C ALA A 338 -27.64 8.89 5.93
N VAL A 339 -26.38 9.31 5.94
CA VAL A 339 -25.93 10.58 5.34
C VAL A 339 -25.68 10.37 3.86
N GLN A 340 -26.24 11.23 3.01
CA GLN A 340 -26.17 11.08 1.55
C GLN A 340 -24.84 11.56 0.96
N ASP A 341 -24.28 12.68 1.44
CA ASP A 341 -23.01 13.21 0.93
C ASP A 341 -21.86 12.98 1.91
N VAL A 342 -20.95 12.09 1.53
CA VAL A 342 -19.73 11.74 2.29
C VAL A 342 -18.47 11.82 1.41
N ARG A 343 -18.58 12.44 0.23
CA ARG A 343 -17.50 12.47 -0.78
C ARG A 343 -16.27 13.21 -0.27
N HIS A 344 -16.48 14.28 0.48
CA HIS A 344 -15.43 15.13 1.02
C HIS A 344 -15.04 14.82 2.47
N LEU A 345 -15.74 13.89 3.13
CA LEU A 345 -15.51 13.53 4.53
C LEU A 345 -14.14 12.88 4.73
N GLU A 346 -13.27 13.50 5.50
CA GLU A 346 -11.96 12.96 5.89
C GLU A 346 -12.10 12.01 7.09
N MET A 347 -11.75 10.73 6.93
CA MET A 347 -11.89 9.70 7.97
C MET A 347 -11.04 10.01 9.21
N THR A 348 -9.87 10.63 9.03
CA THR A 348 -9.02 11.01 10.17
C THR A 348 -9.64 12.19 10.94
N ALA A 349 -10.24 13.16 10.23
CA ALA A 349 -11.00 14.24 10.89
C ALA A 349 -12.21 13.68 11.64
N MET A 350 -12.87 12.67 11.09
CA MET A 350 -13.95 11.96 11.77
C MET A 350 -13.44 11.21 13.02
N ALA A 351 -12.26 10.58 12.96
CA ALA A 351 -11.66 9.89 14.10
C ALA A 351 -11.39 10.85 15.25
N ASP A 352 -10.75 11.98 14.95
CA ASP A 352 -10.40 13.01 15.92
C ASP A 352 -11.64 13.70 16.50
N ALA A 353 -12.64 13.99 15.66
CA ALA A 353 -13.91 14.57 16.11
C ALA A 353 -14.69 13.60 17.00
N LEU A 354 -14.63 12.30 16.70
CA LEU A 354 -15.27 11.26 17.51
C LEU A 354 -14.54 11.06 18.83
N LEU A 355 -13.20 11.00 18.81
CA LEU A 355 -12.36 10.90 20.01
C LEU A 355 -12.63 12.08 20.95
N ALA A 356 -12.69 13.31 20.43
CA ALA A 356 -13.00 14.51 21.21
C ALA A 356 -14.42 14.52 21.81
N SER A 357 -15.32 13.67 21.32
CA SER A 357 -16.68 13.52 21.87
C SER A 357 -16.78 12.46 22.99
N LEU A 358 -15.76 11.62 23.16
CA LEU A 358 -15.73 10.58 24.18
C LEU A 358 -15.34 11.20 25.55
N PRO A 359 -15.79 10.62 26.67
CA PRO A 359 -15.29 10.98 27.99
C PRO A 359 -13.77 10.85 28.05
N VAL A 360 -13.10 11.79 28.72
CA VAL A 360 -11.65 11.74 28.95
C VAL A 360 -11.34 10.56 29.87
N ASP A 361 -10.45 9.67 29.44
CA ASP A 361 -9.89 8.63 30.31
C ASP A 361 -8.87 9.28 31.26
N ASP A 362 -9.06 9.18 32.58
CA ASP A 362 -8.19 9.78 33.62
C ASP A 362 -6.72 9.29 33.58
N VAL A 363 -6.40 8.32 32.72
CA VAL A 363 -5.08 7.65 32.60
C VAL A 363 -4.40 7.94 31.26
N ALA A 364 -5.09 8.57 30.30
CA ALA A 364 -4.53 8.84 28.97
C ALA A 364 -3.99 10.27 28.87
N GLU A 365 -2.82 10.46 28.27
CA GLU A 365 -2.35 11.80 27.93
C GLU A 365 -3.35 12.47 26.96
N PRO A 366 -3.67 13.76 27.17
CA PRO A 366 -4.56 14.47 26.28
C PRO A 366 -3.94 14.51 24.88
N VAL A 367 -4.59 13.81 23.93
CA VAL A 367 -4.23 13.90 22.52
C VAL A 367 -4.65 15.28 22.04
N ASP A 368 -3.69 16.13 21.69
CA ASP A 368 -3.96 17.46 21.13
C ASP A 368 -4.38 17.35 19.66
N ALA A 369 -5.54 16.73 19.44
CA ALA A 369 -6.14 16.59 18.13
C ALA A 369 -6.56 17.95 17.52
N GLY A 370 -6.58 19.03 18.32
CA GLY A 370 -6.92 20.38 17.87
C GLY A 370 -5.93 20.90 16.84
N VAL A 371 -4.62 20.76 17.12
CA VAL A 371 -3.53 21.34 16.31
C VAL A 371 -3.51 20.83 14.87
N LEU A 372 -3.86 19.55 14.63
CA LEU A 372 -3.88 18.96 13.29
C LEU A 372 -4.88 19.67 12.36
N TRP A 373 -5.99 20.16 12.91
CA TRP A 373 -7.12 20.70 12.16
C TRP A 373 -7.26 22.23 12.23
N GLU A 374 -6.23 22.91 12.74
CA GLU A 374 -6.17 24.37 12.73
C GLU A 374 -5.95 24.94 11.33
N ALA A 375 -6.35 26.20 11.15
CA ALA A 375 -6.05 26.91 9.91
C ALA A 375 -4.54 27.06 9.78
N GLN A 376 -4.01 26.65 8.63
CA GLN A 376 -2.61 26.85 8.32
C GLN A 376 -2.40 28.20 7.65
N ALA A 377 -1.16 28.69 7.67
CA ALA A 377 -0.83 29.91 6.95
C ALA A 377 -1.12 29.76 5.45
N GLY A 378 -1.64 30.84 4.84
CA GLY A 378 -1.74 30.93 3.40
C GLY A 378 -0.36 30.97 2.77
N VAL A 379 -0.20 30.30 1.63
CA VAL A 379 1.08 30.16 0.94
C VAL A 379 0.97 30.53 -0.54
N VAL A 380 2.09 30.87 -1.15
CA VAL A 380 2.16 31.14 -2.59
C VAL A 380 2.23 29.84 -3.39
N ASP A 381 1.86 29.89 -4.68
CA ASP A 381 2.01 28.74 -5.57
C ASP A 381 3.49 28.41 -5.77
N VAL A 382 3.90 27.22 -5.37
CA VAL A 382 5.27 26.73 -5.51
C VAL A 382 5.71 26.63 -6.98
N LEU A 383 4.74 26.56 -7.91
CA LEU A 383 4.97 26.52 -9.34
C LEU A 383 5.09 27.89 -10.00
N ASP A 384 4.88 29.00 -9.29
CA ASP A 384 4.74 30.34 -9.88
C ASP A 384 5.94 30.71 -10.78
N LYS A 385 7.17 30.53 -10.28
CA LYS A 385 8.40 30.74 -11.06
C LYS A 385 8.44 29.86 -12.31
N ALA A 386 8.12 28.57 -12.17
CA ALA A 386 8.13 27.62 -13.29
C ALA A 386 7.08 27.99 -14.37
N ARG A 387 5.91 28.49 -13.96
CA ARG A 387 4.88 29.00 -14.88
C ARG A 387 5.38 30.22 -15.66
N GLN A 388 6.01 31.18 -14.99
CA GLN A 388 6.57 32.39 -15.61
C GLN A 388 7.66 32.04 -16.64
N ARG A 389 8.52 31.06 -16.30
CA ARG A 389 9.57 30.53 -17.17
C ARG A 389 9.05 29.62 -18.29
N GLN A 390 7.76 29.27 -18.27
CA GLN A 390 7.09 28.40 -19.24
C GLN A 390 7.78 27.04 -19.43
N VAL A 391 8.28 26.46 -18.34
CA VAL A 391 8.88 25.12 -18.37
C VAL A 391 7.79 24.04 -18.42
N CYS A 392 8.20 22.80 -18.70
CA CYS A 392 7.30 21.66 -18.80
C CYS A 392 7.28 20.83 -17.51
N GLY A 393 6.23 20.03 -17.33
CA GLY A 393 6.17 18.92 -16.40
C GLY A 393 6.23 17.60 -17.14
N VAL A 394 6.75 16.57 -16.47
CA VAL A 394 6.64 15.17 -16.88
C VAL A 394 6.05 14.36 -15.74
N LEU A 395 5.12 13.47 -16.03
CA LEU A 395 4.48 12.67 -15.00
C LEU A 395 5.21 11.33 -14.81
N LEU A 396 5.70 11.10 -13.61
CA LEU A 396 6.36 9.88 -13.17
C LEU A 396 5.46 9.11 -12.19
N ASP A 397 5.80 7.85 -11.94
CA ASP A 397 5.11 6.98 -10.99
C ASP A 397 5.69 7.08 -9.58
N ASP A 398 4.83 7.10 -8.56
CA ASP A 398 5.18 7.05 -7.13
C ASP A 398 4.33 5.98 -6.43
N ALA A 399 4.46 4.74 -6.90
CA ALA A 399 3.76 3.60 -6.33
C ALA A 399 4.07 3.40 -4.83
N CYS A 400 5.27 3.72 -4.36
CA CYS A 400 5.65 3.58 -2.95
C CYS A 400 4.76 4.46 -2.04
N TYR A 401 4.60 5.74 -2.39
CA TYR A 401 3.67 6.62 -1.68
C TYR A 401 2.24 6.06 -1.72
N ARG A 402 1.80 5.59 -2.90
CA ARG A 402 0.44 5.07 -3.08
C ARG A 402 0.15 3.87 -2.19
N LEU A 403 1.05 2.89 -2.10
CA LEU A 403 0.88 1.72 -1.23
C LEU A 403 0.81 2.13 0.24
N ARG A 404 1.73 2.98 0.70
CA ARG A 404 1.75 3.44 2.11
C ARG A 404 0.51 4.26 2.46
N HIS A 405 0.10 5.17 1.58
CA HIS A 405 -1.11 5.98 1.76
C HIS A 405 -2.33 5.07 1.95
N LEU A 406 -2.56 4.15 1.03
CA LEU A 406 -3.71 3.24 1.08
C LEU A 406 -3.67 2.31 2.31
N ARG A 407 -2.50 1.76 2.65
CA ARG A 407 -2.32 0.99 3.88
C ARG A 407 -2.70 1.81 5.11
N GLN A 408 -2.21 3.05 5.22
CA GLN A 408 -2.51 3.93 6.33
C GLN A 408 -4.01 4.28 6.42
N ARG A 409 -4.71 4.37 5.28
CA ARG A 409 -6.18 4.54 5.28
C ARG A 409 -6.91 3.31 5.83
N VAL A 410 -6.44 2.11 5.53
CA VAL A 410 -6.99 0.87 6.12
C VAL A 410 -6.74 0.83 7.63
N ASP A 411 -5.54 1.18 8.08
CA ASP A 411 -5.20 1.24 9.51
C ASP A 411 -6.07 2.29 10.25
N THR A 412 -6.31 3.46 9.64
CA THR A 412 -7.22 4.48 10.18
C THR A 412 -8.65 3.96 10.33
N CYS A 413 -9.12 3.16 9.36
CA CYS A 413 -10.45 2.55 9.44
C CYS A 413 -10.57 1.57 10.62
N GLN A 414 -9.52 0.81 10.93
CA GLN A 414 -9.51 -0.07 12.11
C GLN A 414 -9.65 0.70 13.42
N GLN A 415 -8.89 1.81 13.56
CA GLN A 415 -8.98 2.68 14.72
C GLN A 415 -10.38 3.29 14.87
N LEU A 416 -10.97 3.73 13.75
CA LEU A 416 -12.33 4.23 13.72
C LEU A 416 -13.37 3.22 14.18
N PHE A 417 -13.20 1.92 13.90
CA PHE A 417 -14.10 0.91 14.44
C PHE A 417 -14.09 0.85 15.96
N ALA A 418 -12.90 0.88 16.57
CA ALA A 418 -12.76 0.93 18.02
C ALA A 418 -13.41 2.18 18.61
N LEU A 419 -13.21 3.35 17.98
CA LEU A 419 -13.83 4.60 18.41
C LEU A 419 -15.36 4.57 18.26
N CYS A 420 -15.88 4.02 17.15
CA CYS A 420 -17.32 3.86 16.95
C CYS A 420 -17.93 2.94 18.01
N ALA A 421 -17.24 1.86 18.39
CA ALA A 421 -17.69 0.96 19.44
C ALA A 421 -17.72 1.66 20.81
N ARG A 422 -16.66 2.39 21.17
CA ARG A 422 -16.62 3.21 22.40
C ARG A 422 -17.75 4.24 22.44
N HIS A 423 -18.00 4.94 21.33
CA HIS A 423 -19.11 5.88 21.23
C HIS A 423 -20.46 5.18 21.39
N ALA A 424 -20.67 4.03 20.75
CA ALA A 424 -21.93 3.29 20.83
C ALA A 424 -22.27 2.87 22.27
N VAL A 425 -21.27 2.45 23.05
CA VAL A 425 -21.42 2.03 24.47
C VAL A 425 -21.95 3.15 25.37
N LEU A 426 -21.78 4.42 25.00
CA LEU A 426 -22.31 5.55 25.76
C LEU A 426 -23.84 5.64 25.72
N HIS A 427 -24.50 4.94 24.79
CA HIS A 427 -25.96 4.93 24.71
C HIS A 427 -26.58 3.96 25.74
N PRO A 428 -27.58 4.39 26.54
CA PRO A 428 -28.18 3.55 27.60
C PRO A 428 -28.74 2.21 27.12
N HIS A 429 -29.20 2.14 25.87
CA HIS A 429 -29.81 0.95 25.28
C HIS A 429 -28.90 0.22 24.29
N HIS A 430 -27.58 0.49 24.31
CA HIS A 430 -26.59 -0.12 23.40
C HIS A 430 -26.70 -1.65 23.32
N ALA A 431 -26.63 -2.35 24.46
CA ALA A 431 -26.63 -3.81 24.49
C ALA A 431 -27.90 -4.41 23.86
N SER A 432 -29.07 -3.85 24.20
CA SER A 432 -30.35 -4.28 23.63
C SER A 432 -30.44 -3.96 22.14
N ALA A 433 -29.99 -2.78 21.72
CA ALA A 433 -29.99 -2.37 20.32
C ALA A 433 -29.05 -3.24 19.48
N LEU A 434 -27.89 -3.62 20.00
CA LEU A 434 -26.93 -4.51 19.34
C LEU A 434 -27.52 -5.90 19.11
N LEU A 435 -28.20 -6.47 20.12
CA LEU A 435 -28.90 -7.74 19.98
C LEU A 435 -29.99 -7.68 18.90
N VAL A 436 -30.79 -6.60 18.89
CA VAL A 436 -31.82 -6.39 17.87
C VAL A 436 -31.18 -6.21 16.49
N GLN A 437 -30.10 -5.45 16.37
CA GLN A 437 -29.38 -5.25 15.12
C GLN A 437 -28.82 -6.56 14.56
N GLN A 438 -28.29 -7.45 15.40
CA GLN A 438 -27.65 -8.68 14.94
C GLN A 438 -28.65 -9.82 14.70
N LEU A 439 -29.74 -9.88 15.47
CA LEU A 439 -30.66 -11.03 15.45
C LEU A 439 -32.01 -10.75 14.79
N VAL A 440 -32.46 -9.49 14.74
CA VAL A 440 -33.81 -9.14 14.26
C VAL A 440 -33.75 -8.35 12.96
N VAL A 441 -32.89 -7.35 12.86
CA VAL A 441 -32.77 -6.49 11.68
C VAL A 441 -32.39 -7.24 10.38
N PRO A 442 -31.49 -8.24 10.37
CA PRO A 442 -31.09 -8.90 9.13
C PRO A 442 -32.23 -9.75 8.55
N ARG A 443 -32.41 -9.71 7.23
CA ARG A 443 -33.38 -10.56 6.51
C ARG A 443 -33.00 -12.03 6.51
N SER A 444 -31.70 -12.31 6.58
CA SER A 444 -31.16 -13.66 6.64
C SER A 444 -30.00 -13.74 7.62
N ILE A 445 -29.83 -14.89 8.25
CA ILE A 445 -28.71 -15.19 9.15
C ILE A 445 -28.07 -16.48 8.64
N ARG A 446 -26.77 -16.45 8.36
CA ARG A 446 -26.00 -17.60 7.84
C ARG A 446 -26.63 -18.23 6.58
N GLY A 447 -27.24 -17.40 5.73
CA GLY A 447 -27.86 -17.83 4.47
C GLY A 447 -29.26 -18.45 4.60
N GLN A 448 -29.86 -18.44 5.80
CA GLN A 448 -31.25 -18.84 6.01
C GLN A 448 -32.12 -17.61 6.28
N GLU A 449 -33.39 -17.65 5.87
CA GLU A 449 -34.36 -16.60 6.19
C GLU A 449 -34.46 -16.42 7.71
N ASN A 450 -34.45 -15.17 8.17
CA ASN A 450 -34.53 -14.85 9.58
C ASN A 450 -35.98 -14.74 10.04
N PRO A 451 -36.51 -15.69 10.83
CA PRO A 451 -37.90 -15.64 11.28
C PRO A 451 -38.19 -14.44 12.20
N LEU A 452 -37.16 -13.91 12.87
CA LEU A 452 -37.31 -12.74 13.74
C LEU A 452 -37.48 -11.45 12.94
N HIS A 453 -37.06 -11.41 11.68
CA HIS A 453 -37.13 -10.21 10.84
C HIS A 453 -38.55 -9.68 10.66
N ALA A 454 -39.56 -10.56 10.68
CA ALA A 454 -40.97 -10.16 10.62
C ALA A 454 -41.37 -9.18 11.75
N ALA A 455 -40.67 -9.21 12.89
CA ALA A 455 -40.90 -8.26 13.99
C ALA A 455 -40.52 -6.81 13.62
N MET A 456 -39.64 -6.59 12.63
CA MET A 456 -39.27 -5.24 12.16
C MET A 456 -40.46 -4.46 11.60
N ALA A 457 -41.49 -5.15 11.09
CA ALA A 457 -42.72 -4.53 10.62
C ALA A 457 -43.48 -3.80 11.75
N LYS A 458 -43.27 -4.21 13.01
CA LYS A 458 -43.90 -3.60 14.20
C LYS A 458 -43.15 -2.35 14.69
N LEU A 459 -41.93 -2.10 14.21
CA LEU A 459 -41.13 -0.94 14.59
C LEU A 459 -41.36 0.22 13.62
N HIS A 460 -41.83 1.34 14.16
CA HIS A 460 -41.89 2.61 13.44
C HIS A 460 -40.48 3.20 13.24
N GLU A 461 -40.36 4.17 12.33
CA GLU A 461 -39.09 4.77 11.96
C GLU A 461 -38.25 5.31 13.15
N PRO A 462 -38.82 5.97 14.18
CA PRO A 462 -38.04 6.40 15.33
C PRO A 462 -37.34 5.26 16.07
N GLY A 463 -37.99 4.09 16.19
CA GLY A 463 -37.39 2.90 16.79
C GLY A 463 -36.26 2.32 15.93
N ARG A 464 -36.43 2.33 14.60
CA ARG A 464 -35.37 1.92 13.66
C ARG A 464 -34.16 2.84 13.72
N ARG A 465 -34.39 4.15 13.79
CA ARG A 465 -33.33 5.15 13.99
C ARG A 465 -32.63 4.96 15.33
N ALA A 466 -33.37 4.69 16.41
CA ALA A 466 -32.80 4.45 17.74
C ALA A 466 -31.86 3.23 17.75
N ILE A 467 -32.20 2.16 17.01
CA ILE A 467 -31.28 1.02 16.81
C ILE A 467 -29.97 1.53 16.20
N ASN A 468 -30.04 2.20 15.05
CA ASN A 468 -28.86 2.73 14.35
C ASN A 468 -28.00 3.68 15.21
N GLN A 469 -28.64 4.52 16.03
CA GLN A 469 -27.95 5.42 16.96
C GLN A 469 -27.17 4.64 18.02
N CYS A 470 -27.85 3.73 18.72
CA CYS A 470 -27.27 2.96 19.82
C CYS A 470 -26.17 1.99 19.37
N THR A 471 -26.08 1.67 18.08
CA THR A 471 -25.04 0.78 17.52
C THR A 471 -24.04 1.50 16.61
N ALA A 472 -24.11 2.84 16.52
CA ALA A 472 -23.30 3.69 15.63
C ALA A 472 -23.27 3.19 14.17
N THR A 473 -24.39 2.66 13.68
CA THR A 473 -24.46 1.96 12.38
C THR A 473 -24.08 2.87 11.21
N VAL A 474 -24.51 4.13 11.25
CA VAL A 474 -24.27 5.07 10.15
C VAL A 474 -22.79 5.41 10.02
N GLN A 475 -22.12 5.66 11.15
CA GLN A 475 -20.68 5.90 11.23
C GLN A 475 -19.92 4.68 10.72
N ARG A 476 -20.18 3.52 11.31
CA ARG A 476 -19.53 2.25 10.94
C ARG A 476 -19.74 1.93 9.46
N ALA A 477 -20.93 2.21 8.91
CA ALA A 477 -21.22 1.95 7.49
C ALA A 477 -20.32 2.72 6.53
N VAL A 478 -19.99 3.97 6.87
CA VAL A 478 -19.04 4.78 6.08
C VAL A 478 -17.63 4.20 6.18
N VAL A 479 -17.21 3.82 7.39
CA VAL A 479 -15.89 3.20 7.63
C VAL A 479 -15.74 1.87 6.86
N TRP A 480 -16.78 1.02 6.83
CA TRP A 480 -16.77 -0.24 6.06
C TRP A 480 -16.53 0.03 4.58
N ARG A 481 -17.31 0.95 4.00
CA ARG A 481 -17.19 1.29 2.58
C ARG A 481 -15.81 1.85 2.26
N HIS A 482 -15.29 2.72 3.11
CA HIS A 482 -13.97 3.32 2.91
C HIS A 482 -12.85 2.28 2.99
N MET A 483 -12.86 1.41 4.00
CA MET A 483 -11.88 0.34 4.15
C MET A 483 -11.82 -0.55 2.91
N LEU A 484 -12.99 -0.94 2.39
CA LEU A 484 -13.09 -1.76 1.18
C LEU A 484 -12.60 -1.01 -0.06
N SER A 485 -12.97 0.25 -0.24
CA SER A 485 -12.47 1.09 -1.34
C SER A 485 -10.95 1.24 -1.31
N ALA A 486 -10.36 1.46 -0.13
CA ALA A 486 -8.91 1.56 0.04
C ALA A 486 -8.21 0.22 -0.27
N GLN A 487 -8.77 -0.91 0.18
CA GLN A 487 -8.27 -2.25 -0.15
C GLN A 487 -8.37 -2.55 -1.66
N ASP A 488 -9.48 -2.19 -2.31
CA ASP A 488 -9.67 -2.38 -3.75
C ASP A 488 -8.65 -1.54 -4.55
N ALA A 489 -8.41 -0.30 -4.13
CA ALA A 489 -7.36 0.54 -4.68
C ALA A 489 -5.95 -0.03 -4.44
N LEU A 490 -5.72 -0.67 -3.29
CA LEU A 490 -4.43 -1.30 -2.97
C LEU A 490 -4.18 -2.50 -3.88
N VAL A 491 -5.20 -3.34 -4.11
CA VAL A 491 -5.15 -4.43 -5.10
C VAL A 491 -4.91 -3.91 -6.51
N ALA A 492 -5.59 -2.82 -6.90
CA ALA A 492 -5.41 -2.22 -8.22
C ALA A 492 -3.98 -1.71 -8.44
N SER A 493 -3.37 -1.10 -7.42
CA SER A 493 -1.96 -0.67 -7.47
C SER A 493 -1.01 -1.85 -7.54
N LEU A 494 -1.16 -2.87 -6.69
CA LEU A 494 -0.27 -4.04 -6.67
C LEU A 494 -0.30 -4.89 -7.96
N LYS A 495 -1.31 -4.73 -8.81
CA LYS A 495 -1.39 -5.38 -10.13
C LYS A 495 -0.60 -4.67 -11.22
N GLN A 496 -0.09 -3.46 -10.96
CA GLN A 496 0.65 -2.69 -11.96
C GLN A 496 2.11 -3.15 -12.01
N SER A 497 2.63 -3.40 -13.20
CA SER A 497 4.04 -3.80 -13.40
C SER A 497 5.02 -2.75 -12.86
N ALA A 498 4.68 -1.46 -12.94
CA ALA A 498 5.48 -0.39 -12.36
C ALA A 498 5.58 -0.50 -10.83
N THR A 499 4.49 -0.92 -10.17
CA THR A 499 4.48 -1.18 -8.72
C THR A 499 5.33 -2.40 -8.37
N GLU A 500 5.26 -3.48 -9.15
CA GLU A 500 6.13 -4.65 -8.96
C GLU A 500 7.60 -4.28 -9.09
N GLN A 501 7.97 -3.49 -10.11
CA GLN A 501 9.34 -3.04 -10.28
C GLN A 501 9.77 -2.04 -9.20
N MET A 502 8.86 -1.21 -8.69
CA MET A 502 9.13 -0.35 -7.52
C MET A 502 9.40 -1.20 -6.26
N LEU A 503 8.63 -2.27 -6.04
CA LEU A 503 8.91 -3.22 -4.95
C LEU A 503 10.28 -3.87 -5.13
N ALA A 504 10.65 -4.23 -6.37
CA ALA A 504 11.99 -4.73 -6.66
C ALA A 504 13.09 -3.71 -6.34
N ASP A 505 12.84 -2.41 -6.45
CA ASP A 505 13.79 -1.37 -6.01
C ASP A 505 14.10 -1.51 -4.51
N HIS A 506 13.07 -1.61 -3.67
CA HIS A 506 13.19 -1.75 -2.21
C HIS A 506 13.76 -3.13 -1.80
N LEU A 507 13.33 -4.21 -2.46
CA LEU A 507 13.78 -5.57 -2.17
C LEU A 507 15.19 -5.89 -2.69
N SER A 508 15.77 -4.97 -3.48
CA SER A 508 17.17 -5.03 -3.91
C SER A 508 18.12 -4.21 -3.03
N LEU A 509 17.64 -3.62 -1.93
CA LEU A 509 18.50 -3.00 -0.89
C LEU A 509 19.28 -4.07 -0.12
N GLU A 510 20.27 -3.69 0.67
CA GLU A 510 21.09 -4.62 1.45
C GLU A 510 20.91 -4.41 2.96
N GLY A 511 21.28 -5.40 3.76
CA GLY A 511 21.27 -5.27 5.21
C GLY A 511 19.88 -4.99 5.79
N PHE A 512 19.82 -4.09 6.78
CA PHE A 512 18.59 -3.86 7.52
C PHE A 512 17.49 -3.18 6.69
N ASP A 513 17.87 -2.41 5.67
CA ASP A 513 16.91 -1.82 4.73
C ASP A 513 16.11 -2.91 3.98
N TYR A 514 16.75 -4.04 3.66
CA TYR A 514 16.05 -5.18 3.05
C TYR A 514 15.04 -5.83 4.01
N VAL A 515 15.44 -6.03 5.27
CA VAL A 515 14.55 -6.55 6.33
C VAL A 515 13.34 -5.64 6.49
N ALA A 516 13.57 -4.33 6.54
CA ALA A 516 12.51 -3.34 6.69
C ALA A 516 11.56 -3.29 5.49
N ALA A 517 12.09 -3.34 4.26
CA ALA A 517 11.28 -3.41 3.05
C ALA A 517 10.40 -4.68 3.01
N MET A 518 10.96 -5.84 3.36
CA MET A 518 10.21 -7.10 3.46
C MET A 518 9.12 -7.03 4.55
N TYR A 519 9.45 -6.44 5.70
CA TYR A 519 8.50 -6.27 6.79
C TYR A 519 7.33 -5.35 6.39
N GLU A 520 7.58 -4.18 5.81
CA GLU A 520 6.53 -3.26 5.38
C GLU A 520 5.67 -3.83 4.24
N LEU A 521 6.26 -4.56 3.29
CA LEU A 521 5.49 -5.26 2.27
C LEU A 521 4.61 -6.36 2.89
N SER A 522 5.13 -7.15 3.83
CA SER A 522 4.36 -8.20 4.52
C SER A 522 3.13 -7.63 5.25
N ARG A 523 3.30 -6.49 5.92
CA ARG A 523 2.21 -5.77 6.61
C ARG A 523 1.19 -5.24 5.63
N THR A 524 1.64 -4.64 4.54
CA THR A 524 0.77 -4.13 3.47
C THR A 524 -0.13 -5.24 2.92
N LEU A 525 0.44 -6.42 2.65
CA LEU A 525 -0.33 -7.58 2.19
C LEU A 525 -1.28 -8.14 3.25
N ALA A 526 -0.88 -8.15 4.52
CA ALA A 526 -1.77 -8.57 5.60
C ALA A 526 -3.05 -7.73 5.68
N THR A 527 -2.97 -6.43 5.38
CA THR A 527 -4.17 -5.56 5.37
C THR A 527 -5.22 -5.97 4.32
N LEU A 528 -4.82 -6.64 3.23
CA LEU A 528 -5.74 -7.11 2.18
C LEU A 528 -6.58 -8.32 2.61
N ALA A 529 -6.12 -9.09 3.60
CA ALA A 529 -6.84 -10.27 4.11
C ALA A 529 -7.98 -9.89 5.05
N LEU A 530 -7.95 -8.67 5.61
CA LEU A 530 -8.89 -8.20 6.60
C LEU A 530 -10.28 -7.96 5.99
N LEU A 531 -11.30 -8.42 6.70
CA LEU A 531 -12.69 -8.05 6.43
C LEU A 531 -13.12 -7.01 7.47
N PRO A 532 -13.90 -5.99 7.09
CA PRO A 532 -14.47 -5.04 8.05
C PRO A 532 -15.17 -5.74 9.22
N SER A 533 -15.88 -6.83 8.96
CA SER A 533 -16.57 -7.61 10.00
C SER A 533 -15.65 -8.32 11.00
N ASN A 534 -14.37 -8.56 10.66
CA ASN A 534 -13.40 -9.15 11.59
C ASN A 534 -12.74 -8.10 12.49
N VAL A 535 -12.69 -6.84 12.05
CA VAL A 535 -12.04 -5.74 12.77
C VAL A 535 -13.03 -4.81 13.45
N ASP A 536 -14.31 -4.88 13.09
CA ASP A 536 -15.41 -4.16 13.74
C ASP A 536 -15.90 -4.91 14.98
N PRO A 537 -15.66 -4.39 16.21
CA PRO A 537 -16.01 -5.08 17.45
C PRO A 537 -17.50 -5.39 17.61
N LEU A 538 -18.36 -4.62 16.93
CA LEU A 538 -19.81 -4.73 17.04
C LEU A 538 -20.42 -5.58 15.90
N ALA A 539 -19.60 -6.19 15.04
CA ALA A 539 -20.02 -6.97 13.88
C ALA A 539 -19.78 -8.48 14.03
N SER A 540 -19.86 -9.03 15.25
CA SER A 540 -19.64 -10.45 15.53
C SER A 540 -20.53 -11.42 14.71
N GLY A 541 -21.65 -10.94 14.16
CA GLY A 541 -22.54 -11.67 13.25
C GLY A 541 -22.02 -11.82 11.81
N GLY A 542 -20.96 -11.11 11.42
CA GLY A 542 -20.32 -11.20 10.10
C GLY A 542 -20.83 -10.21 9.04
N ASP A 543 -21.95 -9.52 9.29
CA ASP A 543 -22.49 -8.43 8.46
C ASP A 543 -23.15 -7.37 9.35
N MET A 544 -23.33 -6.17 8.81
CA MET A 544 -24.02 -5.06 9.46
C MET A 544 -25.15 -4.56 8.56
N VAL A 545 -26.36 -4.54 9.11
CA VAL A 545 -27.58 -4.11 8.40
C VAL A 545 -28.08 -2.81 9.00
N ASP A 546 -28.40 -1.85 8.13
CA ASP A 546 -29.04 -0.60 8.51
C ASP A 546 -30.52 -0.87 8.88
N ALA A 547 -30.93 -0.53 10.10
CA ALA A 547 -32.28 -0.79 10.59
C ALA A 547 -33.37 0.04 9.90
N VAL A 548 -33.02 1.19 9.32
CA VAL A 548 -33.95 2.08 8.62
C VAL A 548 -34.15 1.61 7.18
N THR A 549 -33.06 1.35 6.46
CA THR A 549 -33.12 0.96 5.03
C THR A 549 -33.27 -0.55 4.82
N GLY A 550 -32.89 -1.37 5.80
CA GLY A 550 -32.87 -2.83 5.72
C GLY A 550 -31.77 -3.39 4.81
N VAL A 551 -30.82 -2.55 4.39
CA VAL A 551 -29.74 -2.92 3.47
C VAL A 551 -28.51 -3.36 4.27
N GLY A 552 -28.00 -4.56 3.97
CA GLY A 552 -26.71 -5.06 4.45
C GLY A 552 -25.55 -4.39 3.73
N LEU A 553 -24.41 -4.27 4.40
CA LEU A 553 -23.24 -3.56 3.85
C LEU A 553 -22.25 -4.48 3.16
N TRP A 554 -22.29 -5.77 3.46
CA TRP A 554 -21.38 -6.75 2.89
C TRP A 554 -22.15 -7.92 2.25
N ASP A 555 -22.25 -7.89 0.93
CA ASP A 555 -22.96 -8.92 0.12
C ASP A 555 -22.00 -10.00 -0.44
N GLN A 556 -20.68 -9.79 -0.35
CA GLN A 556 -19.70 -10.70 -0.97
C GLN A 556 -19.18 -11.74 0.02
N ALA A 557 -19.17 -13.01 -0.35
CA ALA A 557 -18.58 -14.05 0.51
C ALA A 557 -17.04 -13.93 0.67
N VAL A 558 -16.35 -13.19 -0.23
CA VAL A 558 -14.88 -13.02 -0.27
C VAL A 558 -14.52 -11.64 -0.86
N SER A 559 -13.61 -10.90 -0.23
CA SER A 559 -13.14 -9.61 -0.74
C SER A 559 -12.20 -9.75 -1.95
N LEU A 560 -12.01 -8.66 -2.72
CA LEU A 560 -11.02 -8.65 -3.80
C LEU A 560 -9.59 -8.85 -3.28
N GLY A 561 -9.27 -8.28 -2.12
CA GLY A 561 -7.99 -8.48 -1.43
C GLY A 561 -7.73 -9.95 -1.11
N GLN A 562 -8.70 -10.66 -0.52
CA GLN A 562 -8.57 -12.10 -0.24
C GLN A 562 -8.43 -12.95 -1.51
N LYS A 563 -9.17 -12.63 -2.59
CA LYS A 563 -9.01 -13.32 -3.88
C LYS A 563 -7.60 -13.12 -4.45
N PHE A 564 -7.12 -11.88 -4.43
CA PHE A 564 -5.79 -11.51 -4.92
C PHE A 564 -4.68 -12.20 -4.12
N LEU A 565 -4.73 -12.15 -2.78
CA LEU A 565 -3.76 -12.81 -1.91
C LEU A 565 -3.72 -14.34 -2.15
N ASN A 566 -4.89 -14.99 -2.21
CA ASN A 566 -4.93 -16.43 -2.46
C ASN A 566 -4.37 -16.78 -3.85
N GLN A 567 -4.56 -15.92 -4.85
CA GLN A 567 -3.99 -16.09 -6.18
C GLN A 567 -2.46 -15.99 -6.15
N ILE A 568 -1.90 -14.87 -5.67
CA ILE A 568 -0.43 -14.67 -5.66
C ILE A 568 0.28 -15.70 -4.77
N ALA A 569 -0.31 -16.10 -3.65
CA ALA A 569 0.29 -17.11 -2.78
C ALA A 569 0.26 -18.53 -3.39
N SER A 570 -0.50 -18.75 -4.46
CA SER A 570 -0.66 -20.05 -5.13
C SER A 570 -0.04 -20.10 -6.54
N ASP A 571 0.26 -18.95 -7.14
CA ASP A 571 0.89 -18.81 -8.45
C ASP A 571 2.40 -18.56 -8.29
N ASP A 572 3.19 -19.61 -8.46
CA ASP A 572 4.67 -19.56 -8.35
C ASP A 572 5.35 -18.84 -9.51
N THR A 573 4.60 -18.45 -10.54
CA THR A 573 5.09 -17.64 -11.66
C THR A 573 4.88 -16.14 -11.46
N SER A 574 4.06 -15.76 -10.48
CA SER A 574 3.77 -14.36 -10.17
C SER A 574 5.04 -13.64 -9.66
N PRO A 575 5.38 -12.44 -10.15
CA PRO A 575 6.52 -11.67 -9.65
C PRO A 575 6.46 -11.43 -8.14
N LEU A 576 5.28 -11.08 -7.62
CA LEU A 576 5.07 -10.91 -6.18
C LEU A 576 5.29 -12.20 -5.39
N HIS A 577 5.00 -13.37 -5.97
CA HIS A 577 5.28 -14.64 -5.30
C HIS A 577 6.79 -14.82 -5.08
N LEU A 578 7.57 -14.61 -6.14
CA LEU A 578 9.02 -14.77 -6.15
C LEU A 578 9.74 -13.75 -5.25
N MET A 579 9.14 -12.60 -5.00
CA MET A 579 9.62 -11.58 -4.07
C MET A 579 9.43 -11.97 -2.60
N LEU A 580 8.37 -12.73 -2.29
CA LEU A 580 7.87 -12.91 -0.92
C LEU A 580 8.20 -14.28 -0.33
N TRP A 581 8.19 -15.33 -1.15
CA TRP A 581 8.35 -16.71 -0.68
C TRP A 581 9.56 -17.37 -1.34
N PRO A 582 10.26 -18.25 -0.60
CA PRO A 582 11.27 -19.10 -1.19
C PRO A 582 10.63 -20.16 -2.09
N GLU A 583 11.39 -20.62 -3.09
CA GLU A 583 11.04 -21.82 -3.84
C GLU A 583 10.99 -23.02 -2.89
N CYS A 584 9.86 -23.73 -2.88
CA CYS A 584 9.69 -24.91 -2.05
C CYS A 584 8.67 -25.87 -2.66
N ASP A 585 9.09 -27.10 -2.88
CA ASP A 585 8.19 -28.22 -3.09
C ASP A 585 7.97 -29.01 -1.78
N LEU A 586 7.04 -29.96 -1.82
CA LEU A 586 6.73 -30.77 -0.66
C LEU A 586 7.92 -31.65 -0.21
N GLN A 587 8.71 -32.13 -1.16
CA GLN A 587 9.87 -32.98 -0.85
C GLN A 587 10.91 -32.20 -0.04
N THR A 588 11.16 -30.96 -0.42
CA THR A 588 12.03 -30.01 0.28
C THR A 588 11.51 -29.74 1.68
N ALA A 589 10.22 -29.45 1.85
CA ALA A 589 9.63 -29.19 3.17
C ALA A 589 9.63 -30.40 4.12
N CYS A 590 9.63 -31.63 3.58
CA CYS A 590 9.71 -32.85 4.37
C CYS A 590 11.16 -33.28 4.71
N ALA A 591 12.16 -32.75 4.00
CA ALA A 591 13.56 -33.04 4.25
C ALA A 591 14.14 -32.12 5.34
N PRO A 592 15.17 -32.58 6.09
CA PRO A 592 15.95 -31.70 6.96
C PRO A 592 16.50 -30.49 6.18
N TYR A 593 16.41 -29.30 6.77
CA TYR A 593 16.94 -28.10 6.14
C TYR A 593 18.47 -28.14 6.10
N VAL A 594 19.02 -27.71 4.97
CA VAL A 594 20.46 -27.53 4.79
C VAL A 594 20.70 -26.05 4.56
N VAL A 595 21.45 -25.43 5.48
CA VAL A 595 21.84 -24.02 5.35
C VAL A 595 22.72 -23.87 4.11
N PRO A 596 22.41 -22.94 3.18
CA PRO A 596 23.24 -22.68 2.02
C PRO A 596 24.69 -22.36 2.40
N VAL A 597 25.65 -22.87 1.63
CA VAL A 597 27.09 -22.61 1.84
C VAL A 597 27.50 -21.25 1.26
N THR A 598 26.75 -20.78 0.26
CA THR A 598 26.96 -19.50 -0.41
C THR A 598 25.75 -18.60 -0.17
N ASP A 599 26.03 -17.34 0.08
CA ASP A 599 24.99 -16.32 0.21
C ASP A 599 24.27 -16.09 -1.13
N ASP A 600 23.01 -15.68 -1.03
CA ASP A 600 22.19 -15.30 -2.17
C ASP A 600 22.77 -14.04 -2.81
N GLU A 601 23.09 -14.12 -4.10
CA GLU A 601 23.55 -12.97 -4.87
C GLU A 601 22.40 -11.97 -5.07
N ASN A 602 22.64 -10.69 -4.79
CA ASN A 602 21.71 -9.63 -5.13
C ASN A 602 21.78 -9.32 -6.63
N LYS A 603 20.77 -9.80 -7.37
CA LYS A 603 20.66 -9.61 -8.83
C LYS A 603 19.86 -8.36 -9.23
N GLY A 604 19.40 -7.56 -8.26
CA GLY A 604 18.58 -6.38 -8.53
C GLY A 604 17.16 -6.70 -9.04
N ASP A 605 16.70 -7.94 -8.88
CA ASP A 605 15.39 -8.42 -9.35
C ASP A 605 14.32 -8.47 -8.24
N GLY A 606 14.70 -8.11 -7.01
CA GLY A 606 13.81 -8.09 -5.85
C GLY A 606 13.38 -9.45 -5.34
N ARG A 607 13.96 -10.56 -5.82
CA ARG A 607 13.59 -11.90 -5.35
C ARG A 607 13.90 -12.11 -3.87
N PHE A 608 13.20 -13.08 -3.28
CA PHE A 608 13.42 -13.48 -1.90
C PHE A 608 14.86 -13.98 -1.68
N ARG A 609 15.60 -13.31 -0.78
CA ARG A 609 16.99 -13.64 -0.41
C ARG A 609 17.03 -14.08 1.06
N ALA A 610 16.95 -15.39 1.27
CA ALA A 610 16.81 -15.96 2.60
C ALA A 610 18.07 -15.75 3.45
N THR A 611 19.24 -15.92 2.84
CA THR A 611 20.54 -15.80 3.52
C THR A 611 20.78 -14.37 4.03
N GLU A 612 20.34 -13.35 3.30
CA GLU A 612 20.42 -11.95 3.74
C GLU A 612 19.54 -11.71 4.98
N LEU A 613 18.30 -12.23 5.00
CA LEU A 613 17.42 -12.14 6.17
C LEU A 613 17.98 -12.89 7.38
N ALA A 614 18.58 -14.06 7.16
CA ALA A 614 19.16 -14.89 8.22
C ALA A 614 20.31 -14.21 8.98
N ARG A 615 21.04 -13.27 8.34
CA ARG A 615 22.06 -12.46 9.02
C ARG A 615 21.52 -11.63 10.19
N PHE A 616 20.22 -11.36 10.19
CA PHE A 616 19.52 -10.58 11.22
C PHE A 616 18.82 -11.45 12.27
N GLU A 617 18.96 -12.78 12.22
CA GLU A 617 18.36 -13.66 13.23
C GLU A 617 18.86 -13.34 14.64
N THR A 618 20.14 -12.96 14.77
CA THR A 618 20.79 -12.70 16.06
C THR A 618 21.40 -11.29 16.15
N GLN A 619 20.87 -10.31 15.43
CA GLN A 619 21.33 -8.91 15.53
C GLN A 619 20.52 -8.13 16.59
N PRO A 620 21.11 -7.12 17.25
CA PRO A 620 20.35 -6.20 18.08
C PRO A 620 19.48 -5.27 17.22
N ALA A 621 18.53 -4.57 17.83
CA ALA A 621 17.80 -3.49 17.15
C ALA A 621 18.81 -2.44 16.66
N PRO A 622 18.72 -2.01 15.40
CA PRO A 622 19.54 -0.90 14.93
C PRO A 622 19.04 0.43 15.53
N ASP A 623 19.94 1.41 15.63
CA ASP A 623 19.58 2.76 16.06
C ASP A 623 18.66 3.41 15.01
N PRO A 624 17.42 3.82 15.39
CA PRO A 624 16.51 4.50 14.49
C PRO A 624 17.07 5.78 13.87
N ILE A 625 17.93 6.52 14.57
CA ILE A 625 18.50 7.80 14.10
C ILE A 625 19.53 7.56 12.99
N ALA A 626 20.21 6.41 13.01
CA ALA A 626 21.21 6.06 12.01
C ALA A 626 20.60 5.54 10.70
N GLN A 627 19.27 5.35 10.63
CA GLN A 627 18.60 4.81 9.45
C GLN A 627 18.29 5.91 8.43
N VAL A 628 18.49 5.59 7.15
CA VAL A 628 18.28 6.54 6.04
C VAL A 628 16.88 6.37 5.44
N THR A 629 16.42 5.14 5.25
CA THR A 629 15.12 4.87 4.62
C THR A 629 13.98 4.99 5.62
N LEU A 630 12.79 5.37 5.13
CA LEU A 630 11.60 5.48 5.98
C LEU A 630 11.19 4.12 6.56
N ASP A 631 11.31 3.04 5.77
CA ASP A 631 10.95 1.69 6.22
C ASP A 631 11.89 1.24 7.35
N ALA A 632 13.21 1.42 7.18
CA ALA A 632 14.19 1.08 8.21
C ALA A 632 14.00 1.91 9.48
N THR A 633 13.79 3.21 9.35
CA THR A 633 13.52 4.09 10.50
C THR A 633 12.25 3.64 11.25
N THR A 634 11.19 3.29 10.51
CA THR A 634 9.92 2.85 11.08
C THR A 634 10.09 1.51 11.82
N LEU A 635 10.74 0.52 11.18
CA LEU A 635 10.96 -0.78 11.80
C LEU A 635 11.90 -0.67 13.01
N ALA A 636 12.98 0.11 12.91
CA ALA A 636 13.90 0.34 14.03
C ALA A 636 13.17 0.93 15.24
N ASN A 637 12.28 1.93 15.04
CA ASN A 637 11.45 2.48 16.11
C ASN A 637 10.50 1.44 16.71
N LEU A 638 9.87 0.60 15.88
CA LEU A 638 8.99 -0.47 16.37
C LEU A 638 9.74 -1.54 17.17
N LEU A 639 10.99 -1.83 16.80
CA LEU A 639 11.88 -2.76 17.49
C LEU A 639 12.49 -2.19 18.77
N ALA A 640 12.75 -0.88 18.80
CA ALA A 640 13.23 -0.18 19.99
C ALA A 640 12.12 -0.03 21.05
N GLY A 641 10.87 0.13 20.61
CA GLY A 641 9.71 0.05 21.49
C GLY A 641 9.33 -1.40 21.85
N ASP A 642 8.57 -1.58 22.92
CA ASP A 642 8.02 -2.91 23.29
C ASP A 642 6.87 -3.37 22.36
N SER A 643 6.62 -2.67 21.25
CA SER A 643 5.47 -2.85 20.37
C SER A 643 5.49 -4.12 19.53
N LEU A 644 6.69 -4.68 19.25
CA LEU A 644 6.86 -5.93 18.49
C LEU A 644 7.27 -7.12 19.36
N GLN A 645 7.30 -6.95 20.69
CA GLN A 645 7.70 -8.04 21.57
C GLN A 645 6.57 -9.07 21.73
N ASN A 646 6.61 -10.13 20.93
CA ASN A 646 5.85 -11.35 21.21
C ASN A 646 6.43 -12.04 22.47
N PHE A 647 5.58 -12.60 23.33
CA PHE A 647 6.00 -13.27 24.57
C PHE A 647 7.06 -14.37 24.37
N PHE A 648 7.08 -15.02 23.20
CA PHE A 648 8.11 -15.99 22.80
C PHE A 648 9.51 -15.37 22.69
N LEU A 649 9.61 -14.11 22.25
CA LEU A 649 10.86 -13.39 22.00
C LEU A 649 11.41 -12.74 23.27
N ILE A 650 10.55 -12.37 24.23
CA ILE A 650 10.91 -11.78 25.53
C ILE A 650 11.97 -12.63 26.27
N ASN A 651 11.94 -13.95 26.08
CA ASN A 651 12.83 -14.86 26.80
C ASN A 651 14.04 -15.37 25.99
N ASN A 652 14.13 -15.15 24.67
CA ASN A 652 15.16 -15.79 23.84
C ASN A 652 15.57 -15.08 22.53
N GLY A 653 14.85 -14.06 22.06
CA GLY A 653 15.13 -13.39 20.79
C GLY A 653 15.85 -12.06 21.01
N LYS A 654 16.81 -11.71 20.13
CA LYS A 654 17.22 -10.31 19.99
C LYS A 654 16.15 -9.57 19.18
N ALA A 655 16.13 -8.25 19.24
CA ALA A 655 15.02 -7.47 18.71
C ALA A 655 14.73 -7.75 17.21
N THR A 656 15.73 -7.91 16.34
CA THR A 656 15.49 -8.14 14.90
C THR A 656 14.86 -9.49 14.57
N THR A 657 14.98 -10.51 15.44
CA THR A 657 14.22 -11.77 15.30
C THR A 657 12.71 -11.50 15.28
N ALA A 658 12.24 -10.47 16.00
CA ALA A 658 10.84 -10.06 16.00
C ALA A 658 10.35 -9.60 14.62
N ALA A 659 11.19 -8.91 13.86
CA ALA A 659 10.88 -8.49 12.50
C ALA A 659 10.73 -9.71 11.58
N LEU A 660 11.62 -10.70 11.68
CA LEU A 660 11.58 -11.93 10.90
C LEU A 660 10.33 -12.77 11.21
N VAL A 661 10.00 -12.93 12.49
CA VAL A 661 8.75 -13.58 12.92
C VAL A 661 7.54 -12.80 12.39
N GLY A 662 7.54 -11.47 12.47
CA GLY A 662 6.47 -10.63 11.95
C GLY A 662 6.27 -10.77 10.44
N ILE A 663 7.35 -10.84 9.65
CA ILE A 663 7.28 -11.10 8.20
C ILE A 663 6.54 -12.43 7.95
N PHE A 664 6.97 -13.49 8.62
CA PHE A 664 6.35 -14.82 8.49
C PHE A 664 4.88 -14.82 8.92
N GLU A 665 4.57 -14.30 10.11
CA GLU A 665 3.21 -14.28 10.67
C GLU A 665 2.25 -13.51 9.78
N ASN A 666 2.67 -12.34 9.28
CA ASN A 666 1.88 -11.51 8.38
C ASN A 666 1.53 -12.27 7.09
N LEU A 667 2.54 -12.85 6.42
CA LEU A 667 2.35 -13.54 5.13
C LEU A 667 1.57 -14.83 5.30
N GLN A 668 1.93 -15.66 6.27
CA GLN A 668 1.28 -16.95 6.51
C GLN A 668 -0.19 -16.76 6.90
N SER A 669 -0.46 -15.88 7.87
CA SER A 669 -1.83 -15.62 8.34
C SER A 669 -2.70 -15.02 7.24
N ALA A 670 -2.16 -14.08 6.46
CA ALA A 670 -2.89 -13.47 5.35
C ALA A 670 -3.21 -14.49 4.24
N ALA A 671 -2.24 -15.30 3.83
CA ALA A 671 -2.41 -16.30 2.80
C ALA A 671 -3.39 -17.42 3.20
N ASP A 672 -3.26 -17.94 4.43
CA ASP A 672 -4.17 -18.97 4.94
C ASP A 672 -5.58 -18.43 5.18
N GLY A 673 -5.70 -17.23 5.77
CA GLY A 673 -6.99 -16.55 5.96
C GLY A 673 -7.72 -16.32 4.64
N ALA A 674 -7.01 -15.81 3.63
CA ALA A 674 -7.54 -15.60 2.29
C ALA A 674 -8.00 -16.90 1.62
N ALA A 675 -7.20 -17.96 1.71
CA ALA A 675 -7.56 -19.24 1.10
C ALA A 675 -8.74 -19.92 1.79
N ASN A 676 -8.81 -19.84 3.12
CA ASN A 676 -9.94 -20.35 3.88
C ASN A 676 -11.24 -19.62 3.50
N ALA A 677 -11.17 -18.29 3.30
CA ALA A 677 -12.30 -17.49 2.83
C ALA A 677 -12.75 -17.92 1.43
N VAL A 678 -11.82 -18.05 0.48
CA VAL A 678 -12.10 -18.50 -0.89
C VAL A 678 -12.72 -19.91 -0.90
N ALA A 679 -12.15 -20.86 -0.17
CA ALA A 679 -12.64 -22.23 -0.09
C ALA A 679 -14.06 -22.29 0.51
N LYS A 680 -14.32 -21.56 1.60
CA LYS A 680 -15.63 -21.46 2.24
C LYS A 680 -16.68 -20.89 1.29
N ALA A 681 -16.33 -19.86 0.52
CA ALA A 681 -17.24 -19.26 -0.46
C ALA A 681 -17.55 -20.20 -1.63
N SER A 682 -16.54 -20.87 -2.19
CA SER A 682 -16.73 -21.89 -3.23
C SER A 682 -17.63 -23.03 -2.75
N GLN A 683 -17.44 -23.48 -1.50
CA GLN A 683 -18.29 -24.51 -0.89
C GLN A 683 -19.75 -24.04 -0.72
N THR A 684 -19.94 -22.80 -0.29
CA THR A 684 -21.27 -22.21 -0.11
C THR A 684 -22.00 -22.10 -1.46
N LEU A 685 -21.29 -21.64 -2.50
CA LEU A 685 -21.83 -21.58 -3.86
C LEU A 685 -22.18 -22.97 -4.42
N ALA A 686 -21.30 -23.96 -4.22
CA ALA A 686 -21.55 -25.34 -4.64
C ALA A 686 -22.75 -25.96 -3.89
N SER A 687 -22.91 -25.63 -2.61
CA SER A 687 -24.05 -26.07 -1.79
C SER A 687 -25.34 -25.38 -2.20
N ALA A 688 -25.31 -24.09 -2.54
CA ALA A 688 -26.46 -23.36 -3.07
C ALA A 688 -26.92 -23.93 -4.42
N LYS A 689 -25.99 -24.22 -5.34
CA LYS A 689 -26.29 -24.90 -6.62
C LYS A 689 -26.82 -26.31 -6.41
N GLY A 690 -26.23 -27.07 -5.49
CA GLY A 690 -26.69 -28.41 -5.12
C GLY A 690 -28.09 -28.40 -4.53
N ASN A 691 -28.40 -27.44 -3.65
CA ASN A 691 -29.71 -27.27 -3.04
C ASN A 691 -30.76 -26.78 -4.06
N ALA A 692 -30.40 -25.91 -5.01
CA ALA A 692 -31.27 -25.52 -6.12
C ALA A 692 -31.62 -26.73 -7.01
N ASN A 693 -30.64 -27.60 -7.29
CA ASN A 693 -30.87 -28.86 -8.03
C ASN A 693 -31.64 -29.91 -7.20
N SER A 694 -31.52 -29.87 -5.87
CA SER A 694 -32.21 -30.78 -4.93
C SER A 694 -33.59 -30.28 -4.51
N ALA A 695 -33.94 -29.01 -4.76
CA ALA A 695 -35.29 -28.49 -4.57
C ALA A 695 -36.31 -29.21 -5.49
N ASN A 696 -35.83 -29.87 -6.55
CA ASN A 696 -36.61 -30.80 -7.38
C ASN A 696 -36.73 -32.23 -6.81
N ALA A 697 -36.11 -32.55 -5.67
CA ALA A 697 -36.17 -33.87 -5.06
C ALA A 697 -36.24 -33.74 -3.53
N ASN A 698 -37.46 -33.65 -3.00
CA ASN A 698 -37.66 -33.55 -1.56
C ASN A 698 -37.45 -34.89 -0.83
N VAL A 699 -37.03 -34.72 0.44
CA VAL A 699 -36.93 -35.67 1.56
C VAL A 699 -35.65 -36.51 1.62
N ARG A 700 -34.61 -35.94 2.25
CA ARG A 700 -33.62 -36.71 3.04
C ARG A 700 -33.50 -36.09 4.43
N SER A 701 -33.35 -36.96 5.43
CA SER A 701 -33.44 -36.62 6.85
C SER A 701 -32.37 -35.63 7.30
N ALA A 702 -32.65 -34.87 8.36
CA ALA A 702 -31.70 -33.91 8.95
C ALA A 702 -30.37 -34.57 9.38
N ASN A 703 -30.41 -35.84 9.79
CA ASN A 703 -29.23 -36.62 10.16
C ASN A 703 -28.35 -36.99 8.96
N ASP A 704 -28.94 -37.30 7.80
CA ASP A 704 -28.18 -37.57 6.57
C ASP A 704 -27.48 -36.30 6.07
N ARG A 705 -28.14 -35.14 6.22
CA ARG A 705 -27.54 -33.83 5.91
C ARG A 705 -26.41 -33.49 6.86
N LEU A 706 -26.57 -33.74 8.16
CA LEU A 706 -25.53 -33.54 9.17
C LEU A 706 -24.32 -34.46 8.96
N ALA A 707 -24.56 -35.74 8.64
CA ALA A 707 -23.51 -36.72 8.36
C ALA A 707 -22.78 -36.42 7.03
N GLN A 708 -23.48 -35.99 5.98
CA GLN A 708 -22.84 -35.51 4.75
C GLN A 708 -22.07 -34.21 4.96
N MET A 709 -22.59 -33.29 5.79
CA MET A 709 -21.91 -32.06 6.15
C MET A 709 -20.64 -32.35 6.96
N GLN A 710 -20.69 -33.27 7.92
CA GLN A 710 -19.53 -33.74 8.68
C GLN A 710 -18.51 -34.48 7.80
N LYS A 711 -18.94 -35.34 6.86
CA LYS A 711 -18.04 -35.97 5.86
C LYS A 711 -17.38 -34.95 4.94
N ARG A 712 -18.12 -33.91 4.51
CA ARG A 712 -17.58 -32.82 3.68
C ARG A 712 -16.64 -31.91 4.47
N LEU A 713 -16.97 -31.58 5.72
CA LEU A 713 -16.11 -30.80 6.61
C LEU A 713 -14.83 -31.57 6.96
N GLY A 714 -14.92 -32.90 7.18
CA GLY A 714 -13.76 -33.78 7.33
C GLY A 714 -12.89 -33.84 6.07
N ALA A 715 -13.49 -34.07 4.90
CA ALA A 715 -12.76 -34.09 3.62
C ALA A 715 -12.17 -32.72 3.21
N ASN A 716 -12.66 -31.62 3.80
CA ASN A 716 -12.14 -30.27 3.57
C ASN A 716 -11.08 -29.87 4.62
N ALA A 717 -11.15 -30.40 5.85
CA ALA A 717 -10.06 -30.27 6.82
C ALA A 717 -8.76 -30.91 6.31
N ASP A 718 -8.89 -31.93 5.44
CA ASP A 718 -7.76 -32.60 4.76
C ASP A 718 -7.20 -31.84 3.53
N LYS A 719 -7.82 -30.71 3.12
CA LYS A 719 -7.35 -29.87 1.99
C LYS A 719 -6.59 -28.63 2.46
N ILE A 720 -5.82 -28.75 3.53
CA ILE A 720 -4.74 -27.79 3.75
C ILE A 720 -3.82 -27.91 2.52
N ASN A 721 -3.55 -26.79 1.84
CA ASN A 721 -2.62 -26.80 0.72
C ASN A 721 -1.23 -27.11 1.28
N VAL A 722 -0.86 -28.39 1.22
CA VAL A 722 0.40 -28.93 1.72
C VAL A 722 1.59 -28.18 1.16
N ASN A 723 1.52 -27.71 -0.10
CA ASN A 723 2.58 -26.90 -0.70
C ASN A 723 2.68 -25.52 -0.06
N ARG A 724 1.56 -24.91 0.36
CA ARG A 724 1.57 -23.61 1.05
C ARG A 724 2.14 -23.72 2.47
N GLN A 725 1.74 -24.75 3.23
CA GLN A 725 2.32 -24.99 4.55
C GLN A 725 3.81 -25.35 4.45
N GLY A 726 4.18 -26.16 3.46
CA GLY A 726 5.59 -26.46 3.17
C GLY A 726 6.41 -25.20 2.86
N ARG A 727 5.87 -24.27 2.05
CA ARG A 727 6.48 -22.96 1.81
C ARG A 727 6.63 -22.11 3.07
N GLY A 728 5.60 -22.06 3.92
CA GLY A 728 5.68 -21.34 5.21
C GLY A 728 6.81 -21.89 6.09
N VAL A 729 6.92 -23.22 6.17
CA VAL A 729 8.01 -23.89 6.89
C VAL A 729 9.38 -23.58 6.28
N GLN A 730 9.49 -23.60 4.94
CA GLN A 730 10.72 -23.23 4.23
C GLN A 730 11.11 -21.77 4.47
N GLN A 731 10.15 -20.85 4.43
CA GLN A 731 10.38 -19.44 4.71
C GLN A 731 10.93 -19.25 6.13
N LEU A 732 10.26 -19.85 7.12
CA LEU A 732 10.65 -19.76 8.52
C LEU A 732 12.07 -20.28 8.76
N ARG A 733 12.37 -21.50 8.29
CA ARG A 733 13.67 -22.15 8.53
C ARG A 733 14.83 -21.56 7.72
N SER A 734 14.53 -20.88 6.61
CA SER A 734 15.54 -20.22 5.79
C SER A 734 15.86 -18.80 6.25
N MET A 735 14.90 -18.08 6.84
CA MET A 735 15.13 -16.79 7.50
C MET A 735 15.69 -16.92 8.91
N MET A 736 15.42 -18.03 9.60
CA MET A 736 15.83 -18.26 10.99
C MET A 736 16.42 -19.67 11.16
N PRO A 737 17.57 -19.97 10.55
CA PRO A 737 18.20 -21.28 10.63
C PRO A 737 18.57 -21.71 12.06
N GLU A 738 18.97 -20.79 12.95
CA GLU A 738 19.32 -21.16 14.34
C GLU A 738 18.08 -21.61 15.14
N HIS A 739 16.95 -20.93 14.97
CA HIS A 739 15.73 -21.23 15.73
C HIS A 739 14.88 -22.33 15.07
N PHE A 740 14.79 -22.35 13.74
CA PHE A 740 13.85 -23.20 13.01
C PHE A 740 14.48 -24.08 11.93
N GLY A 741 15.81 -24.07 11.75
CA GLY A 741 16.50 -24.94 10.80
C GLY A 741 16.19 -26.43 10.97
N ALA A 742 16.00 -26.88 12.21
CA ALA A 742 15.65 -28.28 12.49
C ALA A 742 14.16 -28.61 12.27
N ALA A 743 13.34 -27.67 11.80
CA ALA A 743 11.91 -27.88 11.57
C ALA A 743 11.63 -28.49 10.18
N PHE A 744 10.74 -29.48 10.14
CA PHE A 744 10.32 -30.15 8.91
C PHE A 744 8.92 -30.78 9.04
N LEU A 745 8.31 -31.11 7.91
CA LEU A 745 7.02 -31.79 7.86
C LEU A 745 7.19 -33.31 7.85
N ILE A 746 6.43 -34.02 8.69
CA ILE A 746 6.30 -35.49 8.63
C ILE A 746 4.85 -35.91 8.70
N ARG A 747 4.54 -37.13 8.25
CA ARG A 747 3.20 -37.69 8.46
C ARG A 747 2.97 -37.94 9.94
N ARG A 748 1.76 -37.63 10.44
CA ARG A 748 1.45 -37.75 11.87
C ARG A 748 1.70 -39.15 12.44
N ASN A 749 1.51 -40.20 11.64
CA ASN A 749 1.78 -41.58 12.02
C ASN A 749 3.28 -41.93 12.14
N GLN A 750 4.17 -41.10 11.58
CA GLN A 750 5.62 -41.23 11.67
C GLN A 750 6.23 -40.42 12.82
N ALA A 751 5.45 -39.53 13.45
CA ALA A 751 5.92 -38.73 14.58
C ALA A 751 6.16 -39.62 15.82
N THR A 752 7.41 -39.64 16.28
CA THR A 752 7.86 -40.37 17.49
C THR A 752 7.96 -39.43 18.70
N PRO A 753 8.09 -39.94 19.94
CA PRO A 753 8.31 -39.11 21.14
C PRO A 753 9.58 -38.24 21.09
N GLN A 754 10.50 -38.52 20.18
CA GLN A 754 11.70 -37.70 19.94
C GLN A 754 11.39 -36.42 19.16
N HIS A 755 10.21 -36.30 18.60
CA HIS A 755 9.72 -35.10 17.93
C HIS A 755 8.85 -34.29 18.90
N TYR A 756 8.99 -32.98 18.83
CA TYR A 756 8.02 -32.05 19.37
C TYR A 756 7.06 -31.65 18.25
N VAL A 757 5.76 -31.90 18.44
CA VAL A 757 4.74 -31.64 17.42
C VAL A 757 4.02 -30.33 17.72
N PHE A 758 4.29 -29.30 16.90
CA PHE A 758 3.70 -27.96 17.07
C PHE A 758 2.17 -28.01 16.96
N GLY A 759 1.47 -27.32 17.88
CA GLY A 759 0.02 -27.12 17.83
C GLY A 759 -0.83 -28.33 18.24
N LEU A 760 -0.23 -29.49 18.50
CA LEU A 760 -0.93 -30.71 18.96
C LEU A 760 -0.56 -31.12 20.39
N GLU A 761 0.71 -30.96 20.77
CA GLU A 761 1.14 -31.12 22.17
C GLU A 761 0.71 -29.93 23.05
N ASP A 762 0.27 -28.85 22.40
CA ASP A 762 -0.02 -27.55 23.01
C ASP A 762 -1.51 -27.31 23.24
N LEU A 763 -2.36 -28.26 22.83
CA LEU A 763 -3.81 -28.19 23.03
C LEU A 763 -4.18 -28.65 24.46
N PRO A 764 -5.07 -27.93 25.16
CA PRO A 764 -5.60 -28.39 26.43
C PRO A 764 -6.24 -29.77 26.26
N GLY A 765 -5.89 -30.72 27.13
CA GLY A 765 -6.63 -31.98 27.22
C GLY A 765 -8.10 -31.66 27.52
N ARG A 766 -9.04 -32.40 26.90
CA ARG A 766 -10.50 -32.16 27.01
C ARG A 766 -11.02 -32.05 28.46
N GLU A 767 -10.27 -32.53 29.45
CA GLU A 767 -10.56 -32.41 30.88
C GLU A 767 -10.42 -30.97 31.43
N SER A 768 -9.82 -30.05 30.68
CA SER A 768 -9.55 -28.65 31.07
C SER A 768 -10.45 -27.60 30.39
N LEU A 769 -11.48 -28.02 29.66
CA LEU A 769 -12.55 -27.11 29.23
C LEU A 769 -13.43 -26.77 30.45
N PRO A 770 -13.74 -25.49 30.73
CA PRO A 770 -14.66 -25.15 31.81
C PRO A 770 -15.99 -25.89 31.59
N LYS A 771 -16.41 -26.66 32.59
CA LYS A 771 -17.67 -27.42 32.55
C LYS A 771 -18.90 -26.51 32.47
N THR A 772 -18.73 -25.23 32.79
CA THR A 772 -19.76 -24.19 32.76
C THR A 772 -19.64 -23.36 31.48
N ARG A 773 -20.71 -23.33 30.70
CA ARG A 773 -20.87 -22.40 29.58
C ARG A 773 -21.26 -21.03 30.12
N TYR A 774 -20.66 -19.96 29.61
CA TYR A 774 -21.19 -18.61 29.80
C TYR A 774 -22.65 -18.59 29.28
N GLY A 775 -23.61 -18.32 30.17
CA GLY A 775 -25.05 -18.23 29.82
C GLY A 775 -25.94 -19.44 30.16
N GLU A 776 -25.52 -20.39 31.02
CA GLU A 776 -26.43 -21.41 31.57
C GLU A 776 -27.41 -20.80 32.58
N TYR A 777 -28.71 -20.77 32.24
CA TYR A 777 -29.76 -20.36 33.16
C TYR A 777 -30.17 -21.55 34.05
N LEU A 778 -29.92 -21.39 35.35
CA LEU A 778 -30.29 -22.35 36.38
C LEU A 778 -31.68 -22.02 36.93
N ARG A 779 -32.44 -23.05 37.28
CA ARG A 779 -33.63 -22.93 38.13
C ARG A 779 -33.21 -22.55 39.56
N PRO A 780 -34.14 -22.05 40.39
CA PRO A 780 -33.87 -21.69 41.78
C PRO A 780 -33.30 -22.83 42.65
N ASP A 781 -33.50 -24.09 42.26
CA ASP A 781 -32.95 -25.29 42.91
C ASP A 781 -31.54 -25.68 42.40
N GLY A 782 -30.94 -24.87 41.53
CA GLY A 782 -29.63 -25.10 40.94
C GLY A 782 -29.62 -26.09 39.76
N THR A 783 -30.77 -26.57 39.30
CA THR A 783 -30.85 -27.45 38.12
C THR A 783 -30.90 -26.65 36.82
N PRO A 784 -30.22 -27.08 35.74
CA PRO A 784 -30.32 -26.42 34.43
C PRO A 784 -31.77 -26.43 33.91
N PHE A 785 -32.21 -25.36 33.25
CA PHE A 785 -33.44 -25.41 32.46
C PHE A 785 -33.31 -26.50 31.38
N GLY A 786 -34.26 -27.44 31.36
CA GLY A 786 -34.18 -28.69 30.57
C GLY A 786 -34.22 -28.52 29.05
N ASP A 787 -33.66 -29.54 28.40
CA ASP A 787 -33.68 -29.92 26.96
C ASP A 787 -32.73 -29.21 25.98
N ILE A 788 -31.48 -29.02 26.38
CA ILE A 788 -30.38 -29.22 25.43
C ILE A 788 -29.79 -30.59 25.73
N ALA A 789 -30.12 -31.59 24.90
CA ALA A 789 -29.49 -32.90 25.00
C ALA A 789 -27.96 -32.71 25.07
N PRO A 790 -27.26 -33.32 26.06
CA PRO A 790 -25.81 -33.31 26.05
C PRO A 790 -25.35 -33.82 24.68
N PRO A 791 -24.33 -33.22 24.05
CA PRO A 791 -23.81 -33.78 22.81
C PRO A 791 -23.51 -35.25 23.07
N HIS A 792 -23.98 -36.13 22.18
CA HIS A 792 -23.64 -37.55 22.25
C HIS A 792 -22.13 -37.67 22.50
N PRO A 793 -21.67 -38.58 23.38
CA PRO A 793 -20.26 -38.85 23.54
C PRO A 793 -19.74 -39.38 22.21
N SER A 794 -19.30 -38.48 21.33
CA SER A 794 -18.53 -38.83 20.16
C SER A 794 -17.16 -39.21 20.69
N SER A 795 -17.04 -40.48 21.05
CA SER A 795 -15.78 -41.20 21.16
C SER A 795 -15.16 -41.35 19.77
N THR A 796 -15.18 -40.31 18.94
CA THR A 796 -14.31 -40.26 17.78
C THR A 796 -12.92 -40.07 18.37
N PRO A 797 -12.01 -41.04 18.22
CA PRO A 797 -10.59 -40.73 18.37
C PRO A 797 -10.31 -39.48 17.53
N LEU A 798 -9.44 -38.58 17.98
CA LEU A 798 -8.78 -37.66 17.06
C LEU A 798 -8.42 -38.50 15.82
N PRO A 799 -8.90 -38.15 14.61
CA PRO A 799 -8.74 -39.03 13.47
C PRO A 799 -7.26 -39.39 13.37
N LYS A 800 -6.95 -40.69 13.37
CA LYS A 800 -5.64 -41.22 12.97
C LYS A 800 -5.51 -40.93 11.47
N GLY A 801 -5.43 -39.65 11.12
CA GLY A 801 -5.39 -39.16 9.76
C GLY A 801 -3.96 -39.21 9.24
N ASP A 802 -3.85 -39.46 7.95
CA ASP A 802 -2.60 -39.49 7.19
C ASP A 802 -2.15 -38.06 6.80
N HIS A 803 -2.29 -37.09 7.74
CA HIS A 803 -1.98 -35.68 7.52
C HIS A 803 -0.56 -35.33 7.97
N LEU A 804 0.01 -34.29 7.36
CA LEU A 804 1.34 -33.78 7.70
C LEU A 804 1.27 -32.91 8.95
N VAL A 805 2.31 -32.99 9.79
CA VAL A 805 2.50 -32.17 10.97
C VAL A 805 3.90 -31.57 10.97
N LEU A 806 4.00 -30.33 11.47
CA LEU A 806 5.28 -29.67 11.67
C LEU A 806 5.93 -30.20 12.94
N VAL A 807 7.19 -30.63 12.81
CA VAL A 807 7.98 -31.16 13.91
C VAL A 807 9.36 -30.52 13.99
N ILE A 808 9.91 -30.53 15.20
CA ILE A 808 11.32 -30.25 15.48
C ILE A 808 11.85 -31.31 16.45
N PRO A 809 13.13 -31.68 16.43
CA PRO A 809 13.69 -32.58 17.43
C PRO A 809 13.44 -32.04 18.85
N ARG A 810 12.91 -32.86 19.74
CA ARG A 810 12.53 -32.47 21.11
C ARG A 810 13.72 -31.97 21.94
N GLY A 811 14.93 -32.40 21.60
CA GLY A 811 16.17 -31.91 22.20
C GLY A 811 16.62 -30.52 21.71
N HIS A 812 15.98 -29.96 20.69
CA HIS A 812 16.33 -28.63 20.15
C HIS A 812 15.94 -27.51 21.13
N LYS A 813 16.75 -26.45 21.21
CA LYS A 813 16.52 -25.32 22.13
C LYS A 813 15.12 -24.72 21.94
N THR A 814 14.71 -24.46 20.71
CA THR A 814 13.37 -23.96 20.37
C THR A 814 12.25 -24.87 20.89
N ALA A 815 12.39 -26.19 20.76
CA ALA A 815 11.39 -27.15 21.25
C ALA A 815 11.22 -27.07 22.77
N GLN A 816 12.32 -26.91 23.49
CA GLN A 816 12.33 -26.77 24.94
C GLN A 816 11.62 -25.47 25.37
N VAL A 817 11.97 -24.34 24.74
CA VAL A 817 11.39 -23.02 25.03
C VAL A 817 9.89 -22.99 24.74
N VAL A 818 9.46 -23.44 23.57
CA VAL A 818 8.04 -23.50 23.21
C VAL A 818 7.30 -24.43 24.17
N GLY A 819 7.88 -25.59 24.49
CA GLY A 819 7.32 -26.53 25.45
C GLY A 819 7.18 -25.96 26.87
N ASP A 820 8.17 -25.22 27.37
CA ASP A 820 8.13 -24.55 28.68
C ASP A 820 7.10 -23.42 28.71
N MET A 821 7.04 -22.63 27.64
CA MET A 821 6.05 -21.57 27.48
C MET A 821 4.64 -22.14 27.50
N ASN A 822 4.37 -23.20 26.73
CA ASN A 822 3.06 -23.83 26.68
C ASN A 822 2.69 -24.49 28.00
N ARG A 823 3.64 -25.08 28.72
CA ARG A 823 3.43 -25.55 30.11
C ARG A 823 3.06 -24.40 31.04
N THR A 824 3.70 -23.25 30.91
CA THR A 824 3.45 -22.06 31.73
C THR A 824 2.08 -21.44 31.44
N LEU A 825 1.73 -21.27 30.17
CA LEU A 825 0.41 -20.82 29.72
C LEU A 825 -0.69 -21.78 30.18
N LYS A 826 -0.44 -23.10 30.10
CA LYS A 826 -1.36 -24.11 30.60
C LYS A 826 -1.56 -23.99 32.12
N LYS A 827 -0.49 -23.88 32.90
CA LYS A 827 -0.57 -23.65 34.36
C LYS A 827 -1.30 -22.35 34.71
N ALA A 828 -1.04 -21.26 33.98
CA ALA A 828 -1.71 -19.98 34.18
C ALA A 828 -3.22 -20.05 33.90
N ARG A 829 -3.61 -20.75 32.82
CA ARG A 829 -5.02 -21.01 32.50
C ARG A 829 -5.68 -21.92 33.54
N GLU A 830 -5.00 -22.97 33.99
CA GLU A 830 -5.49 -23.87 35.05
C GLU A 830 -5.66 -23.12 36.38
N ALA A 831 -4.73 -22.22 36.73
CA ALA A 831 -4.84 -21.37 37.92
C ALA A 831 -5.97 -20.34 37.80
N ALA A 832 -6.17 -19.73 36.63
CA ALA A 832 -7.29 -18.81 36.38
C ALA A 832 -8.64 -19.54 36.44
N GLY A 833 -8.71 -20.78 35.95
CA GLY A 833 -9.88 -21.65 36.10
C GLY A 833 -10.17 -22.00 37.56
N ALA A 834 -9.15 -22.34 38.34
CA ALA A 834 -9.28 -22.66 39.77
C ALA A 834 -9.70 -21.45 40.63
N LEU A 835 -9.25 -20.24 40.28
CA LEU A 835 -9.71 -18.99 40.91
C LEU A 835 -11.18 -18.69 40.60
N GLY A 836 -11.63 -18.90 39.36
CA GLY A 836 -13.05 -18.77 38.99
C GLY A 836 -13.95 -19.80 39.68
N ASP A 837 -13.48 -21.04 39.86
CA ASP A 837 -14.19 -22.06 40.63
C ASP A 837 -14.22 -21.77 42.13
N ALA A 838 -13.17 -21.15 42.68
CA ALA A 838 -13.12 -20.70 44.07
C ALA A 838 -14.04 -19.50 44.34
N GLU A 839 -14.08 -18.50 43.45
CA GLU A 839 -15.04 -17.39 43.51
C GLU A 839 -16.50 -17.86 43.33
N GLY A 840 -16.74 -18.78 42.38
CA GLY A 840 -18.04 -19.44 42.21
C GLY A 840 -18.46 -20.27 43.44
N GLY A 841 -17.49 -20.90 44.12
CA GLY A 841 -17.69 -21.58 45.41
C GLY A 841 -18.02 -20.61 46.54
N HIS A 842 -17.40 -19.44 46.59
CA HIS A 842 -17.65 -18.40 47.59
C HIS A 842 -19.02 -17.74 47.42
N VAL A 843 -19.44 -17.49 46.18
CA VAL A 843 -20.79 -16.98 45.85
C VAL A 843 -21.88 -18.02 46.13
N ARG A 844 -21.61 -19.32 45.93
CA ARG A 844 -22.52 -20.42 46.34
C ARG A 844 -22.64 -20.56 47.87
N ALA A 845 -21.62 -20.17 48.62
CA ALA A 845 -21.65 -20.21 50.09
C ALA A 845 -22.46 -19.05 50.70
N MET A 846 -22.48 -17.86 50.08
CA MET A 846 -23.26 -16.71 50.56
C MET A 846 -24.76 -16.77 50.22
N ASN A 847 -25.19 -17.57 49.23
CA ASN A 847 -26.58 -17.62 48.77
C ASN A 847 -27.41 -18.82 49.31
N ARG A 848 -27.05 -19.39 50.47
CA ARG A 848 -27.94 -20.33 51.18
C ARG A 848 -28.88 -19.57 52.14
N PRO A 849 -30.21 -19.70 52.02
CA PRO A 849 -31.11 -19.22 53.06
C PRO A 849 -31.28 -20.29 54.15
N GLY A 850 -31.11 -19.92 55.43
CA GLY A 850 -31.68 -20.69 56.54
C GLY A 850 -30.87 -20.74 57.84
N PHE A 851 -31.29 -19.91 58.80
CA PHE A 851 -31.34 -20.08 60.26
C PHE A 851 -30.56 -21.23 60.94
N LEU A 852 -29.81 -20.80 61.97
CA LEU A 852 -29.13 -21.53 63.05
C LEU A 852 -27.78 -22.17 62.71
#